data_AF-C0ND66-F1
#
_entry.id   AF-C0ND66-F1
#
_cell.length_a   1.000
_cell.length_b   1.000
_cell.length_c   1.000
_cell.angle_alpha   90.00
_cell.angle_beta   90.00
_cell.angle_gamma   90.00
#
_symmetry.space_group_name_H-M   'P 1'
#
loop_
_entity.id
_entity.type
_entity.pdbx_description
1 polymer ?
#
loop_
_entity_poly.entity_id
_entity_poly.type
_entity_poly.pdbx_seq_one_letter_code
_entity_poly.pdbx_strand_id
1 'polypeptide(L)'
;MYIPSALLIFGTAIVKKEWLPYAAALAAILSGWKVFSNRQRKVLNPTEFQNFELKEKTIVSHNVAIYRFALPRPTDILGLPIGQHISLAATIEGQTKEIMRSYTPISSDQEAGYFDLLVKAYPQGNISKHLAGLRIGQTMKVRGPKGAMVYTPNMVKKIGMIAGGTGITPMLQIIKAIIRGRPRNGGNDTTQVDLIFANVNPDDILLKDELDQLAKEDDGFRVFYVLNNPPEGWEGGVGFVTPDMIRAKLPAAAPDTKVLICGPPPMVSAMKKATESLGFKKAGLVSKLEDQSFTAFPTVTFRARKSKEKLRDKTQRRFKNKPQELAYMRQPIFYGAFFIPKSIFQPYPAPVLNKVVRFSILRLNCSPLPKHRALSSSTPRDTSFSPQNQHQRSRTAMAADSAPTVAQLSIHSTTSEVSKYPNCYPAVNPVDTYRVHVAELVGAALGIDSLSVYPKIQWTNSLDKGDLVLAVPALQIKGKKPAEVTAQIVENLPPSDLIGTPVVSGTHIQFYFKPEPLTKTVISSILKNRATYGTNANVGLRDPADPSKGKKKIIVEFSSPNIAKPFHAGHLRSTIIGGFLANLYTVMGWDVIKMNYLGDWGKQYGLLANGYEKYGNEEELIKDPINHLFDVYVKINKDVAEQEVPIKELKEQIKQKKENSEDTTELEKELQAKVDVSYDEKARRYFKSMEDGDEGALVLWRRFRDLSIEKYKETYARLNIDFDRYSGESQVKPESLAKAYEAMAKTGVSEESEGAVIVDFAKHGAKKLGKAIVVRKDGTPLYLTRDIAAIVERDEEFHFDKMLYVVAAQQDLHLAQLFKVTELVGRKDLANRCQHVNFGMVRGMSTRKGTVKFLNDILKDVGEKMHEVMKKNTAKYEQVANPEQTADILGITSVMVQDMSGKRINGYEFNLDDMTSFEGDTGPYLQYAHARLCSMTRKAEIDPSELSSANLSLLTEPHAIDLIRLLASWPDVVFNTTKTLEPTTVLTYLFRMTHVLSSGYDVLKVVGSEPELKKARMAMYDCARQVLHNGMRLLGLNPVER
;
A
#
# COMPACT_ATOMS: atom_id res chain seq x y z
N MET A 1 -20.71 60.41 -7.44
CA MET A 1 -22.13 60.06 -7.28
C MET A 1 -22.97 61.30 -7.07
N TYR A 2 -22.66 62.10 -6.05
CA TYR A 2 -23.33 63.38 -5.82
C TYR A 2 -23.33 64.28 -7.07
N ILE A 3 -22.19 64.41 -7.76
CA ILE A 3 -22.09 65.25 -8.97
C ILE A 3 -23.00 64.74 -10.11
N PRO A 4 -22.90 63.47 -10.61
CA PRO A 4 -23.83 62.98 -11.62
C PRO A 4 -25.31 63.01 -11.21
N SER A 5 -25.63 62.66 -9.95
CA SER A 5 -27.01 62.71 -9.44
C SER A 5 -27.54 64.14 -9.41
N ALA A 6 -26.72 65.11 -8.97
CA ALA A 6 -27.06 66.51 -8.98
C ALA A 6 -27.21 67.03 -10.42
N LEU A 7 -26.33 66.65 -11.33
CA LEU A 7 -26.44 67.00 -12.76
C LEU A 7 -27.70 66.40 -13.40
N LEU A 8 -28.07 65.16 -13.06
CA LEU A 8 -29.30 64.53 -13.55
C LEU A 8 -30.54 65.28 -13.06
N ILE A 9 -30.61 65.56 -11.75
CA ILE A 9 -31.75 66.26 -11.13
C ILE A 9 -31.83 67.71 -11.61
N PHE A 10 -30.70 68.43 -11.64
CA PHE A 10 -30.64 69.82 -12.07
C PHE A 10 -30.88 69.95 -13.58
N GLY A 11 -30.31 69.05 -14.39
CA GLY A 11 -30.54 68.99 -15.82
C GLY A 11 -32.00 68.72 -16.17
N THR A 12 -32.67 67.79 -15.46
CA THR A 12 -34.11 67.57 -15.66
C THR A 12 -34.97 68.73 -15.15
N ALA A 13 -34.56 69.42 -14.08
CA ALA A 13 -35.23 70.63 -13.61
C ALA A 13 -35.27 71.73 -14.68
N ILE A 14 -34.21 71.83 -15.49
CA ILE A 14 -34.11 72.78 -16.61
C ILE A 14 -34.96 72.34 -17.81
N VAL A 15 -34.91 71.05 -18.17
CA VAL A 15 -35.57 70.55 -19.40
C VAL A 15 -37.09 70.41 -19.24
N LYS A 16 -37.56 69.74 -18.18
CA LYS A 16 -38.98 69.54 -17.90
C LYS A 16 -39.19 69.29 -16.41
N LYS A 17 -39.78 70.28 -15.74
CA LYS A 17 -40.06 70.22 -14.29
C LYS A 17 -40.95 69.03 -13.89
N GLU A 18 -41.84 68.58 -14.78
CA GLU A 18 -42.68 67.39 -14.60
C GLU A 18 -41.86 66.10 -14.43
N TRP A 19 -40.64 66.05 -14.97
CA TRP A 19 -39.79 64.86 -14.93
C TRP A 19 -38.93 64.77 -13.67
N LEU A 20 -38.94 65.83 -12.85
CA LEU A 20 -38.13 65.93 -11.63
C LEU A 20 -38.35 64.76 -10.65
N PRO A 21 -39.59 64.27 -10.40
CA PRO A 21 -39.80 63.12 -9.51
C PRO A 21 -39.14 61.84 -10.05
N TYR A 22 -39.20 61.62 -11.36
CA TYR A 22 -38.58 60.46 -12.01
C TYR A 22 -37.06 60.56 -12.00
N ALA A 23 -36.50 61.75 -12.22
CA ALA A 23 -35.06 61.97 -12.13
C ALA A 23 -34.53 61.82 -10.70
N ALA A 24 -35.27 62.32 -9.71
CA ALA A 24 -34.96 62.11 -8.30
C ALA A 24 -35.05 60.63 -7.91
N ALA A 25 -36.10 59.92 -8.37
CA ALA A 25 -36.23 58.48 -8.18
C ALA A 25 -35.09 57.70 -8.85
N LEU A 26 -34.73 58.04 -10.10
CA LEU A 26 -33.60 57.42 -10.81
C LEU A 26 -32.27 57.72 -10.12
N ALA A 27 -32.04 58.96 -9.69
CA ALA A 27 -30.86 59.33 -8.91
C ALA A 27 -30.80 58.56 -7.58
N ALA A 28 -31.93 58.39 -6.89
CA ALA A 28 -32.02 57.60 -5.66
C ALA A 28 -31.81 56.11 -5.91
N ILE A 29 -32.35 55.55 -6.99
CA ILE A 29 -32.13 54.15 -7.42
C ILE A 29 -30.67 53.94 -7.78
N LEU A 30 -30.06 54.82 -8.57
CA LEU A 30 -28.65 54.73 -8.94
C LEU A 30 -27.73 54.93 -7.72
N SER A 31 -28.11 55.80 -6.79
CA SER A 31 -27.38 56.01 -5.54
C SER A 31 -27.52 54.81 -4.62
N GLY A 32 -28.74 54.29 -4.45
CA GLY A 32 -29.01 53.07 -3.72
C GLY A 32 -28.27 51.89 -4.33
N TRP A 33 -28.31 51.73 -5.65
CA TRP A 33 -27.61 50.69 -6.40
C TRP A 33 -26.11 50.80 -6.23
N LYS A 34 -25.51 52.01 -6.34
CA LYS A 34 -24.08 52.21 -6.12
C LYS A 34 -23.67 51.97 -4.67
N VAL A 35 -24.47 52.39 -3.70
CA VAL A 35 -24.22 52.09 -2.27
C VAL A 35 -24.31 50.59 -2.03
N PHE A 36 -25.32 49.90 -2.57
CA PHE A 36 -25.46 48.45 -2.45
C PHE A 36 -24.36 47.69 -3.20
N SER A 37 -23.95 48.16 -4.38
CA SER A 37 -22.92 47.52 -5.21
C SER A 37 -21.53 47.70 -4.61
N ASN A 38 -21.25 48.83 -3.95
CA ASN A 38 -19.99 49.10 -3.25
C ASN A 38 -19.95 48.57 -1.81
N ARG A 39 -21.02 47.95 -1.29
CA ARG A 39 -20.94 47.28 0.02
C ARG A 39 -19.92 46.15 -0.05
N GLN A 40 -18.97 46.19 0.89
CA GLN A 40 -18.04 45.09 1.12
C GLN A 40 -18.82 43.81 1.41
N ARG A 41 -18.53 42.76 0.66
CA ARG A 41 -19.11 41.43 0.85
C ARG A 41 -18.02 40.47 1.29
N LYS A 42 -18.34 39.62 2.26
CA LYS A 42 -17.54 38.45 2.62
C LYS A 42 -17.79 37.36 1.58
N VAL A 43 -16.74 36.94 0.88
CA VAL A 43 -16.89 36.04 -0.28
C VAL A 43 -16.87 34.57 0.13
N LEU A 44 -16.07 34.23 1.15
CA LEU A 44 -15.72 32.87 1.50
C LEU A 44 -16.95 32.07 2.01
N ASN A 45 -17.20 30.91 1.40
CA ASN A 45 -18.31 30.02 1.76
C ASN A 45 -17.82 28.77 2.54
N PRO A 46 -18.36 28.48 3.75
CA PRO A 46 -17.86 27.40 4.59
C PRO A 46 -18.23 25.99 4.10
N THR A 47 -19.25 25.88 3.27
CA THR A 47 -19.79 24.59 2.79
C THR A 47 -19.42 24.30 1.34
N GLU A 48 -19.32 25.33 0.50
CA GLU A 48 -19.13 25.20 -0.95
C GLU A 48 -17.73 25.61 -1.40
N PHE A 49 -17.21 24.94 -2.42
CA PHE A 49 -15.99 25.36 -3.10
C PHE A 49 -16.31 26.41 -4.16
N GLN A 50 -15.55 27.50 -4.15
CA GLN A 50 -15.60 28.59 -5.12
C GLN A 50 -14.27 28.65 -5.87
N ASN A 51 -14.31 28.96 -7.17
CA ASN A 51 -13.10 29.12 -7.98
C ASN A 51 -12.59 30.57 -7.87
N PHE A 52 -11.30 30.73 -7.59
CA PHE A 52 -10.64 32.04 -7.59
C PHE A 52 -9.47 32.02 -8.57
N GLU A 53 -9.34 33.07 -9.37
CA GLU A 53 -8.33 33.20 -10.42
C GLU A 53 -6.99 33.65 -9.85
N LEU A 54 -5.89 32.99 -10.23
CA LEU A 54 -4.53 33.43 -9.92
C LEU A 54 -4.18 34.66 -10.77
N LYS A 55 -4.03 35.82 -10.12
CA LYS A 55 -3.71 37.09 -10.76
C LYS A 55 -2.21 37.37 -10.82
N GLU A 56 -1.45 36.93 -9.82
CA GLU A 56 -0.02 37.22 -9.69
C GLU A 56 0.70 36.09 -8.94
N LYS A 57 1.96 35.82 -9.32
CA LYS A 57 2.83 34.83 -8.68
C LYS A 57 4.22 35.43 -8.48
N THR A 58 4.64 35.57 -7.23
CA THR A 58 5.93 36.18 -6.85
C THR A 58 6.83 35.12 -6.22
N ILE A 59 7.97 34.83 -6.84
CA ILE A 59 8.94 33.84 -6.32
C ILE A 59 9.72 34.49 -5.17
N VAL A 60 9.70 33.87 -3.98
CA VAL A 60 10.38 34.34 -2.76
C VAL A 60 11.72 33.63 -2.58
N SER A 61 11.78 32.33 -2.87
CA SER A 61 13.01 31.53 -2.83
C SER A 61 12.93 30.39 -3.83
N HIS A 62 14.00 29.58 -3.94
CA HIS A 62 14.10 28.45 -4.88
C HIS A 62 12.90 27.48 -4.83
N ASN A 63 12.17 27.40 -3.71
CA ASN A 63 10.98 26.56 -3.57
C ASN A 63 9.80 27.25 -2.87
N VAL A 64 9.81 28.57 -2.67
CA VAL A 64 8.69 29.30 -2.05
C VAL A 64 8.21 30.43 -2.95
N ALA A 65 6.89 30.58 -3.09
CA ALA A 65 6.28 31.67 -3.83
C ALA A 65 4.99 32.18 -3.14
N ILE A 66 4.66 33.45 -3.38
CA ILE A 66 3.40 34.08 -3.00
C ILE A 66 2.46 34.02 -4.22
N TYR A 67 1.23 33.55 -3.99
CA TYR A 67 0.18 33.41 -5.01
C TYR A 67 -0.99 34.32 -4.66
N ARG A 68 -1.26 35.32 -5.50
CA ARG A 68 -2.35 36.28 -5.32
C ARG A 68 -3.58 35.87 -6.12
N PHE A 69 -4.67 35.59 -5.42
CA PHE A 69 -5.95 35.21 -6.02
C PHE A 69 -6.93 36.37 -5.98
N ALA A 70 -7.57 36.68 -7.11
CA ALA A 70 -8.54 37.76 -7.22
C ALA A 70 -9.90 37.36 -6.61
N LEU A 71 -10.50 38.25 -5.82
CA LEU A 71 -11.89 38.12 -5.36
C LEU A 71 -12.87 38.60 -6.47
N PRO A 72 -14.14 38.17 -6.46
CA PRO A 72 -15.10 38.49 -7.52
C PRO A 72 -15.31 39.98 -7.80
N ARG A 73 -15.21 40.83 -6.77
CA ARG A 73 -15.26 42.30 -6.91
C ARG A 73 -14.05 42.95 -6.25
N PRO A 74 -13.54 44.07 -6.77
CA PRO A 74 -12.43 44.82 -6.14
C PRO A 74 -12.73 45.30 -4.71
N THR A 75 -14.01 45.45 -4.36
CA THR A 75 -14.46 45.86 -3.01
C THR A 75 -14.77 44.67 -2.10
N ASP A 76 -14.69 43.44 -2.60
CA ASP A 76 -14.95 42.26 -1.79
C ASP A 76 -13.80 42.00 -0.81
N ILE A 77 -14.11 41.39 0.32
CA ILE A 77 -13.13 40.92 1.31
C ILE A 77 -13.25 39.40 1.43
N LEU A 78 -12.17 38.73 1.84
CA LEU A 78 -12.20 37.28 1.96
C LEU A 78 -13.23 36.86 3.02
N GLY A 79 -13.27 37.54 4.17
CA GLY A 79 -14.18 37.24 5.27
C GLY A 79 -13.68 36.11 6.16
N LEU A 80 -12.36 35.94 6.28
CA LEU A 80 -11.71 34.89 7.07
C LEU A 80 -11.45 35.39 8.51
N PRO A 81 -12.09 34.81 9.54
CA PRO A 81 -11.78 35.15 10.93
C PRO A 81 -10.30 34.89 11.27
N ILE A 82 -9.68 35.78 12.05
CA ILE A 82 -8.27 35.69 12.42
C ILE A 82 -8.00 34.41 13.20
N GLY A 83 -7.03 33.61 12.76
CA GLY A 83 -6.68 32.28 13.31
C GLY A 83 -7.27 31.11 12.52
N GLN A 84 -8.23 31.35 11.62
CA GLN A 84 -8.78 30.35 10.72
C GLN A 84 -8.01 30.28 9.39
N HIS A 85 -8.30 29.26 8.60
CA HIS A 85 -7.65 28.97 7.33
C HIS A 85 -8.68 28.62 6.25
N ILE A 86 -8.22 28.56 4.99
CA ILE A 86 -9.02 28.11 3.84
C ILE A 86 -8.60 26.69 3.44
N SER A 87 -9.48 25.95 2.77
CA SER A 87 -9.13 24.68 2.13
C SER A 87 -9.05 24.86 0.63
N LEU A 88 -7.93 24.47 0.03
CA LEU A 88 -7.75 24.37 -1.42
C LEU A 88 -8.05 22.95 -1.88
N ALA A 89 -8.63 22.82 -3.07
CA ALA A 89 -8.93 21.54 -3.69
C ALA A 89 -8.52 21.52 -5.17
N ALA A 90 -7.95 20.39 -5.61
CA ALA A 90 -7.61 20.18 -7.01
C ALA A 90 -7.69 18.68 -7.36
N THR A 91 -8.10 18.38 -8.58
CA THR A 91 -7.96 17.05 -9.17
C THR A 91 -6.56 16.95 -9.75
N ILE A 92 -5.70 16.15 -9.12
CA ILE A 92 -4.32 15.96 -9.58
C ILE A 92 -4.31 14.86 -10.64
N GLU A 93 -3.54 15.07 -11.70
CA GLU A 93 -3.32 14.09 -12.76
C GLU A 93 -2.93 12.74 -12.16
N GLY A 94 -3.61 11.66 -12.58
CA GLY A 94 -3.45 10.30 -12.01
C GLY A 94 -4.38 9.95 -10.84
N GLN A 95 -5.00 10.94 -10.16
CA GLN A 95 -5.94 10.70 -9.05
C GLN A 95 -7.41 10.88 -9.46
N THR A 96 -8.25 9.89 -9.15
CA THR A 96 -9.70 9.95 -9.42
C THR A 96 -10.48 10.77 -8.38
N LYS A 97 -9.82 11.13 -7.27
CA LYS A 97 -10.43 11.92 -6.18
C LYS A 97 -9.74 13.26 -6.09
N GLU A 98 -10.55 14.28 -5.85
CA GLU A 98 -10.07 15.62 -5.57
C GLU A 98 -9.30 15.64 -4.24
N ILE A 99 -8.06 16.11 -4.27
CA ILE A 99 -7.22 16.23 -3.08
C ILE A 99 -7.48 17.59 -2.46
N MET A 100 -7.48 17.65 -1.14
CA MET A 100 -7.71 18.88 -0.40
C MET A 100 -6.62 19.12 0.64
N ARG A 101 -6.19 20.37 0.79
CA ARG A 101 -5.23 20.81 1.81
C ARG A 101 -5.60 22.18 2.37
N SER A 102 -5.30 22.41 3.64
CA SER A 102 -5.55 23.69 4.31
C SER A 102 -4.36 24.63 4.17
N TYR A 103 -4.63 25.91 3.91
CA TYR A 103 -3.65 26.99 3.82
C TYR A 103 -4.16 28.23 4.54
N THR A 104 -3.28 28.99 5.20
CA THR A 104 -3.65 30.26 5.84
C THR A 104 -3.17 31.42 4.97
N PRO A 105 -4.07 32.30 4.51
CA PRO A 105 -3.69 33.53 3.81
C PRO A 105 -2.82 34.45 4.67
N ILE A 106 -1.85 35.10 4.03
CA ILE A 106 -0.99 36.12 4.65
C ILE A 106 -1.57 37.54 4.52
N SER A 107 -2.54 37.73 3.62
CA SER A 107 -3.35 38.94 3.48
C SER A 107 -4.50 38.97 4.50
N SER A 108 -5.12 40.14 4.67
CA SER A 108 -6.26 40.30 5.60
C SER A 108 -7.44 41.04 4.97
N ASP A 109 -8.59 41.05 5.63
CA ASP A 109 -9.80 41.74 5.16
C ASP A 109 -9.65 43.29 5.06
N GLN A 110 -8.50 43.86 5.42
CA GLN A 110 -8.16 45.27 5.14
C GLN A 110 -7.78 45.50 3.67
N GLU A 111 -7.34 44.45 2.98
CA GLU A 111 -6.96 44.49 1.57
C GLU A 111 -8.13 43.93 0.75
N ALA A 112 -8.96 44.82 0.21
CA ALA A 112 -10.09 44.41 -0.62
C ALA A 112 -9.63 43.92 -2.00
N GLY A 113 -10.37 42.96 -2.57
CA GLY A 113 -10.24 42.53 -3.94
C GLY A 113 -9.30 41.34 -4.20
N TYR A 114 -8.50 40.90 -3.22
CA TYR A 114 -7.63 39.74 -3.38
C TYR A 114 -7.33 39.00 -2.07
N PHE A 115 -6.70 37.83 -2.17
CA PHE A 115 -6.00 37.22 -1.04
C PHE A 115 -4.69 36.55 -1.49
N ASP A 116 -3.69 36.56 -0.61
CA ASP A 116 -2.33 36.07 -0.89
C ASP A 116 -2.01 34.80 -0.09
N LEU A 117 -1.43 33.80 -0.76
CA LEU A 117 -0.96 32.54 -0.16
C LEU A 117 0.55 32.40 -0.33
N LEU A 118 1.30 32.29 0.77
CA LEU A 118 2.71 31.93 0.75
C LEU A 118 2.86 30.40 0.84
N VAL A 119 3.42 29.77 -0.20
CA VAL A 119 3.47 28.32 -0.33
C VAL A 119 4.86 27.83 -0.70
N LYS A 120 5.38 26.89 0.11
CA LYS A 120 6.56 26.08 -0.21
C LYS A 120 6.17 24.90 -1.09
N ALA A 121 6.71 24.84 -2.30
CA ALA A 121 6.57 23.72 -3.22
C ALA A 121 7.41 22.55 -2.70
N TYR A 122 6.77 21.39 -2.56
CA TYR A 122 7.45 20.14 -2.24
C TYR A 122 7.39 19.26 -3.48
N PRO A 123 8.48 18.59 -3.90
CA PRO A 123 8.48 17.72 -5.08
C PRO A 123 7.36 16.65 -5.03
N GLN A 124 7.13 16.12 -3.83
CA GLN A 124 6.10 15.12 -3.50
C GLN A 124 4.77 15.72 -3.02
N GLY A 125 4.66 17.06 -3.01
CA GLY A 125 3.50 17.75 -2.47
C GLY A 125 2.37 17.78 -3.48
N ASN A 126 1.22 17.19 -3.15
CA ASN A 126 0.04 17.20 -4.02
C ASN A 126 -0.42 18.62 -4.42
N ILE A 127 -1.07 19.35 -3.50
CA ILE A 127 -1.62 20.69 -3.80
C ILE A 127 -0.51 21.73 -4.00
N SER A 128 0.63 21.62 -3.31
CA SER A 128 1.74 22.57 -3.47
C SER A 128 2.42 22.44 -4.84
N LYS A 129 2.57 21.23 -5.39
CA LYS A 129 3.05 21.04 -6.78
C LYS A 129 2.02 21.53 -7.79
N HIS A 130 0.73 21.28 -7.57
CA HIS A 130 -0.32 21.80 -8.44
C HIS A 130 -0.35 23.34 -8.47
N LEU A 131 -0.22 23.99 -7.30
CA LEU A 131 -0.06 25.46 -7.21
C LEU A 131 1.21 25.93 -7.91
N ALA A 132 2.34 25.24 -7.73
CA ALA A 132 3.60 25.60 -8.40
C ALA A 132 3.49 25.56 -9.92
N GLY A 133 2.67 24.64 -10.47
CA GLY A 133 2.39 24.55 -11.90
C GLY A 133 1.27 25.47 -12.42
N LEU A 134 0.53 26.15 -11.55
CA LEU A 134 -0.57 27.03 -11.93
C LEU A 134 -0.05 28.24 -12.73
N ARG A 135 -0.68 28.54 -13.86
CA ARG A 135 -0.38 29.73 -14.68
C ARG A 135 -1.32 30.88 -14.30
N ILE A 136 -0.86 32.14 -14.46
CA ILE A 136 -1.72 33.33 -14.28
C ILE A 136 -2.96 33.18 -15.17
N GLY A 137 -4.14 33.48 -14.64
CA GLY A 137 -5.45 33.29 -15.28
C GLY A 137 -6.11 31.93 -15.00
N GLN A 138 -5.39 30.95 -14.45
CA GLN A 138 -6.00 29.69 -14.01
C GLN A 138 -6.62 29.82 -12.62
N THR A 139 -7.65 29.01 -12.35
CA THR A 139 -8.39 29.07 -11.09
C THR A 139 -8.02 27.96 -10.11
N MET A 140 -8.12 28.26 -8.82
CA MET A 140 -8.04 27.27 -7.73
C MET A 140 -9.38 27.20 -7.00
N LYS A 141 -9.83 25.99 -6.64
CA LYS A 141 -11.01 25.82 -5.79
C LYS A 141 -10.66 26.09 -4.34
N VAL A 142 -11.43 26.95 -3.70
CA VAL A 142 -11.25 27.40 -2.33
C VAL A 142 -12.56 27.28 -1.56
N ARG A 143 -12.52 26.85 -0.29
CA ARG A 143 -13.64 26.98 0.64
C ARG A 143 -13.17 27.42 2.02
N GLY A 144 -14.06 27.98 2.82
CA GLY A 144 -13.77 28.34 4.21
C GLY A 144 -14.81 29.31 4.79
N PRO A 145 -14.64 29.79 6.02
CA PRO A 145 -13.47 29.59 6.85
C PRO A 145 -13.47 28.20 7.54
N LYS A 146 -12.28 27.72 7.90
CA LYS A 146 -12.05 26.45 8.61
C LYS A 146 -11.08 26.64 9.76
N GLY A 147 -11.22 25.83 10.81
CA GLY A 147 -10.32 25.86 11.97
C GLY A 147 -11.03 26.30 13.26
N ALA A 148 -10.47 25.91 14.40
CA ALA A 148 -11.05 26.20 15.71
C ALA A 148 -10.49 27.49 16.35
N MET A 149 -9.32 27.95 15.93
CA MET A 149 -8.71 29.17 16.46
C MET A 149 -9.42 30.39 15.88
N VAL A 150 -9.98 31.23 16.75
CA VAL A 150 -10.48 32.56 16.41
C VAL A 150 -9.89 33.51 17.44
N TYR A 151 -8.94 34.34 17.01
CA TYR A 151 -8.34 35.33 17.89
C TYR A 151 -9.32 36.48 18.13
N THR A 152 -9.42 36.89 19.38
CA THR A 152 -10.16 38.10 19.80
C THR A 152 -9.21 38.97 20.62
N PRO A 153 -9.28 40.31 20.51
CA PRO A 153 -8.43 41.20 21.29
C PRO A 153 -8.42 40.87 22.78
N ASN A 154 -7.23 40.86 23.40
CA ASN A 154 -7.03 40.54 24.81
C ASN A 154 -7.54 39.15 25.26
N MET A 155 -7.66 38.14 24.38
CA MET A 155 -8.11 36.80 24.81
C MET A 155 -7.22 36.19 25.91
N VAL A 156 -5.94 36.56 25.90
CA VAL A 156 -4.91 36.23 26.90
C VAL A 156 -3.93 37.41 27.00
N LYS A 157 -3.22 37.55 28.11
CA LYS A 157 -2.24 38.63 28.27
C LYS A 157 -0.96 38.40 27.47
N LYS A 158 -0.52 37.14 27.36
CA LYS A 158 0.73 36.78 26.67
C LYS A 158 0.53 35.60 25.72
N ILE A 159 1.16 35.65 24.55
CA ILE A 159 1.18 34.56 23.57
C ILE A 159 2.62 34.22 23.23
N GLY A 160 3.03 32.98 23.49
CA GLY A 160 4.25 32.41 22.92
C GLY A 160 3.95 31.74 21.58
N MET A 161 4.81 31.87 20.58
CA MET A 161 4.65 31.26 19.27
C MET A 161 5.91 30.48 18.89
N ILE A 162 5.75 29.28 18.33
CA ILE A 162 6.84 28.47 17.77
C ILE A 162 6.48 28.10 16.33
N ALA A 163 7.27 28.59 15.37
CA ALA A 163 7.06 28.37 13.96
C ALA A 163 8.25 27.63 13.32
N GLY A 164 7.97 26.81 12.30
CA GLY A 164 9.00 26.22 11.44
C GLY A 164 8.62 26.29 9.96
N GLY A 165 9.51 26.82 9.12
CA GLY A 165 9.26 27.02 7.68
C GLY A 165 7.97 27.80 7.40
N THR A 166 7.05 27.25 6.60
CA THR A 166 5.76 27.91 6.27
C THR A 166 4.77 27.98 7.44
N GLY A 167 5.09 27.37 8.59
CA GLY A 167 4.31 27.48 9.82
C GLY A 167 4.19 28.91 10.37
N ILE A 168 4.96 29.85 9.84
CA ILE A 168 4.85 31.29 10.14
C ILE A 168 3.53 31.91 9.68
N THR A 169 2.91 31.38 8.61
CA THR A 169 1.72 31.99 7.97
C THR A 169 0.52 32.21 8.92
N PRO A 170 0.07 31.24 9.74
CA PRO A 170 -0.98 31.50 10.74
C PRO A 170 -0.52 32.44 11.88
N MET A 171 0.77 32.43 12.23
CA MET A 171 1.30 33.28 13.30
C MET A 171 1.26 34.76 12.88
N LEU A 172 1.69 35.05 11.65
CA LEU A 172 1.68 36.39 11.08
C LEU A 172 0.28 37.01 11.07
N GLN A 173 -0.75 36.22 10.75
CA GLN A 173 -2.14 36.69 10.75
C GLN A 173 -2.59 37.21 12.13
N ILE A 174 -2.21 36.48 13.19
CA ILE A 174 -2.51 36.86 14.58
C ILE A 174 -1.67 38.06 15.01
N ILE A 175 -0.36 38.05 14.74
CA ILE A 175 0.57 39.15 15.07
C ILE A 175 0.07 40.47 14.46
N LYS A 176 -0.22 40.48 13.15
CA LYS A 176 -0.75 41.67 12.47
C LYS A 176 -2.08 42.13 13.04
N ALA A 177 -2.97 41.21 13.45
CA ALA A 177 -4.25 41.58 14.05
C ALA A 177 -4.08 42.25 15.42
N ILE A 178 -3.20 41.71 16.27
CA ILE A 178 -2.87 42.28 17.58
C ILE A 178 -2.27 43.68 17.42
N ILE A 179 -1.26 43.83 16.56
CA ILE A 179 -0.58 45.12 16.33
C ILE A 179 -1.60 46.17 15.82
N ARG A 180 -2.46 45.81 14.87
CA ARG A 180 -3.55 46.71 14.41
C ARG A 180 -4.53 47.06 15.53
N GLY A 181 -4.79 46.13 16.44
CA GLY A 181 -5.67 46.34 17.59
C GLY A 181 -5.04 47.14 18.73
N ARG A 182 -3.77 47.54 18.66
CA ARG A 182 -3.11 48.29 19.73
C ARG A 182 -3.82 49.63 20.03
N PRO A 183 -3.77 50.12 21.29
CA PRO A 183 -4.28 51.44 21.64
C PRO A 183 -3.76 52.59 20.75
N ARG A 184 -2.46 52.59 20.41
CA ARG A 184 -1.87 53.58 19.51
C ARG A 184 -2.43 53.58 18.09
N ASN A 185 -3.07 52.47 17.68
CA ASN A 185 -3.68 52.28 16.38
C ASN A 185 -5.22 52.38 16.43
N GLY A 186 -5.78 52.88 17.54
CA GLY A 186 -7.21 53.08 17.73
C GLY A 186 -7.99 51.86 18.24
N GLY A 187 -7.30 50.78 18.63
CA GLY A 187 -7.92 49.62 19.26
C GLY A 187 -7.76 49.59 20.78
N ASN A 188 -7.88 48.41 21.39
CA ASN A 188 -7.72 48.19 22.84
C ASN A 188 -6.91 46.94 23.20
N ASP A 189 -6.18 46.36 22.24
CA ASP A 189 -5.46 45.10 22.37
C ASP A 189 -4.07 45.28 22.98
N THR A 190 -3.84 44.69 24.15
CA THR A 190 -2.61 44.81 24.94
C THR A 190 -1.82 43.51 25.02
N THR A 191 -2.25 42.45 24.32
CA THR A 191 -1.60 41.13 24.33
C THR A 191 -0.13 41.23 23.90
N GLN A 192 0.80 40.70 24.70
CA GLN A 192 2.22 40.60 24.39
C GLN A 192 2.51 39.32 23.59
N VAL A 193 3.40 39.36 22.61
CA VAL A 193 3.70 38.22 21.72
C VAL A 193 5.21 37.98 21.62
N ASP A 194 5.64 36.75 21.88
CA ASP A 194 7.01 36.29 21.72
C ASP A 194 7.05 35.13 20.71
N LEU A 195 7.87 35.21 19.65
CA LEU A 195 7.97 34.22 18.59
C LEU A 195 9.37 33.60 18.52
N ILE A 196 9.46 32.27 18.55
CA ILE A 196 10.63 31.51 18.09
C ILE A 196 10.38 31.01 16.67
N PHE A 197 11.23 31.37 15.71
CA PHE A 197 11.11 30.93 14.32
C PHE A 197 12.34 30.13 13.88
N ALA A 198 12.14 28.83 13.60
CA ALA A 198 13.20 27.88 13.29
C ALA A 198 13.27 27.49 11.81
N ASN A 199 14.45 27.60 11.21
CA ASN A 199 14.73 27.34 9.80
C ASN A 199 16.08 26.60 9.62
N VAL A 200 16.39 26.14 8.41
CA VAL A 200 17.64 25.40 8.16
C VAL A 200 18.79 26.37 7.90
N ASN A 201 18.67 27.24 6.90
CA ASN A 201 19.65 28.27 6.55
C ASN A 201 19.04 29.68 6.68
N PRO A 202 19.84 30.77 6.68
CA PRO A 202 19.33 32.15 6.71
C PRO A 202 18.34 32.47 5.60
N ASP A 203 18.63 32.00 4.37
CA ASP A 203 17.78 32.24 3.19
C ASP A 203 16.42 31.51 3.26
N ASP A 204 16.28 30.57 4.21
CA ASP A 204 15.01 29.88 4.46
C ASP A 204 14.08 30.67 5.41
N ILE A 205 14.51 31.80 5.99
CA ILE A 205 13.70 32.62 6.90
C ILE A 205 12.69 33.44 6.08
N LEU A 206 11.48 32.90 5.95
CA LEU A 206 10.39 33.50 5.18
C LEU A 206 9.86 34.77 5.85
N LEU A 207 9.65 35.82 5.05
CA LEU A 207 9.11 37.13 5.50
C LEU A 207 9.97 37.79 6.59
N LYS A 208 11.29 37.56 6.58
CA LYS A 208 12.22 38.10 7.58
C LYS A 208 12.10 39.62 7.72
N ASP A 209 12.18 40.36 6.62
CA ASP A 209 12.13 41.83 6.64
C ASP A 209 10.83 42.37 7.22
N GLU A 210 9.70 41.71 6.92
CA GLU A 210 8.39 42.07 7.47
C GLU A 210 8.30 41.78 8.98
N LEU A 211 8.81 40.64 9.44
CA LEU A 211 8.84 40.29 10.86
C LEU A 211 9.75 41.24 11.65
N ASP A 212 10.93 41.56 11.12
CA ASP A 212 11.87 42.50 11.72
C ASP A 212 11.25 43.90 11.79
N GLN A 213 10.54 44.34 10.75
CA GLN A 213 9.85 45.63 10.74
C GLN A 213 8.73 45.68 11.78
N LEU A 214 7.90 44.63 11.88
CA LEU A 214 6.85 44.55 12.90
C LEU A 214 7.41 44.56 14.32
N ALA A 215 8.54 43.89 14.56
CA ALA A 215 9.20 43.87 15.87
C ALA A 215 9.84 45.22 16.23
N LYS A 216 10.30 46.00 15.24
CA LYS A 216 10.78 47.37 15.45
C LYS A 216 9.64 48.36 15.73
N GLU A 217 8.48 48.15 15.11
CA GLU A 217 7.34 49.05 15.22
C GLU A 217 6.50 48.82 16.48
N ASP A 218 6.48 47.61 17.04
CA ASP A 218 5.66 47.25 18.21
C ASP A 218 6.49 46.63 19.34
N ASP A 219 6.71 47.38 20.42
CA ASP A 219 7.41 46.89 21.63
C ASP A 219 6.74 45.65 22.27
N GLY A 220 5.47 45.42 21.93
CA GLY A 220 4.70 44.25 22.37
C GLY A 220 4.94 42.97 21.57
N PHE A 221 5.75 43.01 20.51
CA PHE A 221 6.09 41.86 19.67
C PHE A 221 7.62 41.66 19.59
N ARG A 222 8.08 40.45 19.95
CA ARG A 222 9.50 40.08 19.89
C ARG A 222 9.67 38.77 19.10
N VAL A 223 10.75 38.68 18.31
CA VAL A 223 11.08 37.50 17.51
C VAL A 223 12.51 37.02 17.81
N PHE A 224 12.69 35.70 17.85
CA PHE A 224 13.98 35.03 18.04
C PHE A 224 14.15 33.95 16.96
N TYR A 225 15.22 34.06 16.16
CA TYR A 225 15.50 33.15 15.06
C TYR A 225 16.40 32.00 15.50
N VAL A 226 16.14 30.79 14.98
CA VAL A 226 16.92 29.57 15.25
C VAL A 226 17.30 28.90 13.93
N LEU A 227 18.57 28.57 13.73
CA LEU A 227 19.08 27.99 12.48
C LEU A 227 19.85 26.69 12.72
N ASN A 228 19.69 25.71 11.83
CA ASN A 228 20.54 24.52 11.82
C ASN A 228 21.96 24.85 11.33
N ASN A 229 22.05 25.66 10.25
CA ASN A 229 23.29 26.05 9.60
C ASN A 229 23.43 27.58 9.68
N PRO A 230 23.78 28.14 10.86
CA PRO A 230 23.95 29.58 11.01
C PRO A 230 25.21 30.08 10.26
N PRO A 231 25.21 31.33 9.77
CA PRO A 231 26.41 31.98 9.27
C PRO A 231 27.36 32.31 10.43
N GLU A 232 28.63 32.59 10.11
CA GLU A 232 29.60 33.06 11.11
C GLU A 232 29.12 34.37 11.75
N GLY A 233 29.23 34.48 13.09
CA GLY A 233 28.73 35.64 13.85
C GLY A 233 27.23 35.64 14.18
N TRP A 234 26.51 34.54 13.94
CA TRP A 234 25.08 34.44 14.26
C TRP A 234 24.79 34.50 15.78
N GLU A 235 23.97 35.48 16.19
CA GLU A 235 23.58 35.69 17.59
C GLU A 235 22.28 34.96 17.99
N GLY A 236 21.63 34.27 17.04
CA GLY A 236 20.38 33.53 17.28
C GLY A 236 20.61 32.12 17.85
N GLY A 237 19.54 31.35 17.96
CA GLY A 237 19.64 29.96 18.39
C GLY A 237 20.28 29.08 17.32
N VAL A 238 20.99 28.03 17.75
CA VAL A 238 21.67 27.07 16.86
C VAL A 238 21.10 25.67 17.06
N GLY A 239 20.80 24.97 15.97
CA GLY A 239 20.24 23.62 15.95
C GLY A 239 18.70 23.60 16.05
N PHE A 240 18.15 22.62 16.76
CA PHE A 240 16.71 22.51 16.97
C PHE A 240 16.24 23.37 18.16
N VAL A 241 14.98 23.79 18.15
CA VAL A 241 14.37 24.45 19.32
C VAL A 241 14.36 23.49 20.51
N THR A 242 14.96 23.91 21.63
CA THR A 242 15.05 23.12 22.87
C THR A 242 14.11 23.65 23.96
N PRO A 243 13.79 22.85 25.00
CA PRO A 243 13.06 23.34 26.17
C PRO A 243 13.73 24.56 26.83
N ASP A 244 15.06 24.64 26.82
CA ASP A 244 15.79 25.78 27.40
C ASP A 244 15.61 27.05 26.58
N MET A 245 15.63 26.96 25.24
CA MET A 245 15.30 28.09 24.37
C MET A 245 13.87 28.58 24.60
N ILE A 246 12.91 27.66 24.74
CA ILE A 246 11.51 27.99 25.04
C ILE A 246 11.40 28.71 26.38
N ARG A 247 12.03 28.18 27.44
CA ARG A 247 12.04 28.78 28.76
C ARG A 247 12.63 30.19 28.76
N ALA A 248 13.69 30.41 27.98
CA ALA A 248 14.41 31.67 27.94
C ALA A 248 13.71 32.75 27.09
N LYS A 249 12.99 32.37 26.03
CA LYS A 249 12.49 33.31 25.01
C LYS A 249 10.96 33.43 24.95
N LEU A 250 10.21 32.48 25.51
CA LEU A 250 8.74 32.52 25.52
C LEU A 250 8.19 32.78 26.94
N PRO A 251 6.96 33.31 27.08
CA PRO A 251 6.35 33.52 28.39
C PRO A 251 6.15 32.19 29.15
N ALA A 252 6.36 32.21 30.46
CA ALA A 252 6.13 31.05 31.32
C ALA A 252 4.65 30.60 31.32
N ALA A 253 4.42 29.32 31.61
CA ALA A 253 3.09 28.75 31.71
C ALA A 253 2.29 29.43 32.83
N ALA A 254 1.19 30.10 32.46
CA ALA A 254 0.25 30.75 33.37
C ALA A 254 -1.18 30.71 32.78
N PRO A 255 -2.25 30.81 33.59
CA PRO A 255 -3.63 30.75 33.09
C PRO A 255 -3.97 31.76 31.99
N ASP A 256 -3.29 32.91 31.97
CA ASP A 256 -3.44 34.00 31.00
C ASP A 256 -2.32 34.03 29.94
N THR A 257 -1.62 32.90 29.75
CA THR A 257 -0.64 32.67 28.68
C THR A 257 -1.11 31.55 27.76
N LYS A 258 -0.98 31.73 26.44
CA LYS A 258 -1.21 30.67 25.43
C LYS A 258 0.05 30.44 24.60
N VAL A 259 0.37 29.20 24.24
CA VAL A 259 1.44 28.87 23.29
C VAL A 259 0.86 28.33 21.99
N LEU A 260 1.27 28.88 20.86
CA LEU A 260 0.85 28.47 19.52
C LEU A 260 2.02 27.79 18.81
N ILE A 261 1.79 26.61 18.22
CA ILE A 261 2.84 25.84 17.54
C ILE A 261 2.39 25.48 16.13
N CYS A 262 3.21 25.77 15.11
CA CYS A 262 2.95 25.37 13.72
C CYS A 262 4.26 25.09 12.96
N GLY A 263 4.34 23.96 12.26
CA GLY A 263 5.52 23.59 11.48
C GLY A 263 5.46 22.13 11.03
N PRO A 264 6.59 21.55 10.59
CA PRO A 264 6.66 20.15 10.20
C PRO A 264 6.22 19.19 11.33
N PRO A 265 5.57 18.05 11.03
CA PRO A 265 5.05 17.14 12.06
C PRO A 265 6.07 16.71 13.14
N PRO A 266 7.35 16.41 12.81
CA PRO A 266 8.36 16.10 13.83
C PRO A 266 8.60 17.24 14.82
N MET A 267 8.70 18.48 14.31
CA MET A 267 8.86 19.68 15.14
C MET A 267 7.65 19.87 16.04
N VAL A 268 6.43 19.82 15.51
CA VAL A 268 5.21 20.02 16.32
C VAL A 268 5.10 18.96 17.41
N SER A 269 5.44 17.69 17.10
CA SER A 269 5.46 16.61 18.09
C SER A 269 6.48 16.86 19.21
N ALA A 270 7.70 17.27 18.86
CA ALA A 270 8.74 17.60 19.84
C ALA A 270 8.34 18.80 20.71
N MET A 271 7.81 19.86 20.09
CA MET A 271 7.43 21.10 20.77
C MET A 271 6.25 20.89 21.73
N LYS A 272 5.26 20.05 21.37
CA LYS A 272 4.18 19.65 22.29
C LYS A 272 4.74 19.05 23.60
N LYS A 273 5.71 18.12 23.47
CA LYS A 273 6.37 17.49 24.63
C LYS A 273 7.19 18.49 25.43
N ALA A 274 7.94 19.36 24.74
CA ALA A 274 8.76 20.39 25.39
C ALA A 274 7.89 21.38 26.18
N THR A 275 6.79 21.89 25.62
CA THR A 275 5.88 22.79 26.33
C THR A 275 5.17 22.09 27.50
N GLU A 276 4.79 20.83 27.36
CA GLU A 276 4.21 20.04 28.46
C GLU A 276 5.22 19.90 29.62
N SER A 277 6.50 19.65 29.31
CA SER A 277 7.56 19.57 30.33
C SER A 277 7.86 20.90 31.03
N LEU A 278 7.50 22.04 30.41
CA LEU A 278 7.66 23.39 30.96
C LEU A 278 6.40 23.88 31.69
N GLY A 279 5.42 23.00 31.92
CA GLY A 279 4.23 23.29 32.74
C GLY A 279 3.01 23.77 31.96
N PHE A 280 3.06 23.85 30.62
CA PHE A 280 1.86 24.13 29.84
C PHE A 280 0.91 22.92 29.84
N LYS A 281 -0.41 23.17 29.92
CA LYS A 281 -1.40 22.10 29.85
C LYS A 281 -1.29 21.33 28.53
N LYS A 282 -1.38 20.00 28.63
CA LYS A 282 -1.31 19.07 27.51
C LYS A 282 -2.31 19.43 26.41
N ALA A 283 -1.80 19.63 25.20
CA ALA A 283 -2.63 19.87 24.02
C ALA A 283 -3.47 18.64 23.67
N GLY A 284 -4.74 18.84 23.33
CA GLY A 284 -5.56 17.75 22.77
C GLY A 284 -5.00 17.19 21.45
N LEU A 285 -5.47 16.00 21.06
CA LEU A 285 -5.20 15.40 19.74
C LEU A 285 -5.66 16.33 18.60
N VAL A 286 -6.77 17.05 18.82
CA VAL A 286 -7.24 18.18 18.02
C VAL A 286 -7.29 19.35 18.99
N SER A 287 -6.51 20.40 18.73
CA SER A 287 -6.47 21.56 19.61
C SER A 287 -7.82 22.27 19.61
N LYS A 288 -8.35 22.54 20.80
CA LYS A 288 -9.53 23.37 21.02
C LYS A 288 -9.12 24.81 21.28
N LEU A 289 -10.04 25.75 21.08
CA LEU A 289 -9.78 27.17 21.35
C LEU A 289 -9.32 27.40 22.80
N GLU A 290 -9.87 26.65 23.76
CA GLU A 290 -9.52 26.75 25.18
C GLU A 290 -8.10 26.25 25.51
N ASP A 291 -7.48 25.41 24.66
CA ASP A 291 -6.23 24.74 24.99
C ASP A 291 -5.09 25.74 25.17
N GLN A 292 -4.38 25.66 26.30
CA GLN A 292 -3.23 26.54 26.57
C GLN A 292 -2.12 26.35 25.53
N SER A 293 -1.95 25.11 25.03
CA SER A 293 -1.06 24.78 23.91
C SER A 293 -1.89 24.47 22.66
N PHE A 294 -1.93 25.40 21.71
CA PHE A 294 -2.69 25.25 20.47
C PHE A 294 -1.77 24.90 19.31
N THR A 295 -2.10 23.83 18.57
CA THR A 295 -1.33 23.40 17.41
C THR A 295 -2.12 23.58 16.14
N ALA A 296 -1.64 24.46 15.26
CA ALA A 296 -2.24 24.69 13.96
C ALA A 296 -1.79 23.58 13.01
N PHE A 297 -2.51 22.45 12.99
CA PHE A 297 -2.33 21.42 11.99
C PHE A 297 -3.24 21.68 10.78
N PRO A 298 -2.73 21.56 9.54
CA PRO A 298 -3.57 21.14 8.44
C PRO A 298 -3.93 19.69 8.71
N THR A 299 -5.07 19.46 9.36
CA THR A 299 -5.55 18.14 9.75
C THR A 299 -5.68 17.23 8.52
N VAL A 300 -4.64 16.45 8.21
CA VAL A 300 -4.75 15.22 7.41
C VAL A 300 -5.28 14.14 8.35
N THR A 301 -6.60 14.15 8.58
CA THR A 301 -7.29 12.89 8.88
C THR A 301 -8.04 12.48 7.63
N PHE A 302 -7.55 11.44 6.96
CA PHE A 302 -8.42 10.47 6.32
C PHE A 302 -9.27 9.81 7.43
N ARG A 303 -10.27 10.53 7.94
CA ARG A 303 -11.43 9.92 8.58
C ARG A 303 -12.51 9.93 7.53
N ALA A 304 -12.70 8.78 6.88
CA ALA A 304 -14.01 8.45 6.38
C ALA A 304 -15.00 8.71 7.52
N ARG A 305 -15.89 9.71 7.35
CA ARG A 305 -17.05 9.91 8.20
C ARG A 305 -17.85 8.60 8.17
N LYS A 306 -17.61 7.70 9.13
CA LYS A 306 -18.67 6.82 9.61
C LYS A 306 -19.49 7.69 10.55
N SER A 307 -20.65 8.11 10.06
CA SER A 307 -21.73 8.70 10.84
C SER A 307 -21.96 7.84 12.09
N LYS A 308 -21.71 8.43 13.26
CA LYS A 308 -22.27 7.94 14.52
C LYS A 308 -23.76 8.28 14.48
N GLU A 309 -24.59 7.30 14.13
CA GLU A 309 -25.99 7.28 14.55
C GLU A 309 -26.54 5.84 14.46
N LYS A 310 -27.00 5.36 15.63
CA LYS A 310 -27.97 4.27 15.87
C LYS A 310 -27.54 2.78 15.84
N LEU A 311 -27.99 2.11 16.92
CA LEU A 311 -28.13 0.68 17.24
C LEU A 311 -26.81 -0.09 17.48
N ARG A 312 -26.44 -0.56 18.69
CA ARG A 312 -27.18 -1.29 19.73
C ARG A 312 -28.11 -2.38 19.16
N ASP A 313 -27.64 -3.61 19.35
CA ASP A 313 -28.39 -4.86 19.54
C ASP A 313 -28.62 -5.80 18.33
N LYS A 314 -28.27 -7.06 18.59
CA LYS A 314 -28.80 -8.34 18.07
C LYS A 314 -28.46 -8.83 16.65
N THR A 315 -27.59 -9.86 16.66
CA THR A 315 -27.90 -11.24 16.24
C THR A 315 -28.62 -11.47 14.90
N GLN A 316 -27.92 -12.18 14.01
CA GLN A 316 -28.44 -13.07 12.95
C GLN A 316 -29.34 -12.50 11.83
N ARG A 317 -28.98 -12.92 10.61
CA ARG A 317 -29.80 -13.07 9.39
C ARG A 317 -30.11 -11.82 8.52
N ARG A 318 -29.67 -11.97 7.27
CA ARG A 318 -30.38 -11.70 6.00
C ARG A 318 -30.40 -10.28 5.38
N PHE A 319 -29.72 -10.23 4.22
CA PHE A 319 -30.16 -9.72 2.90
C PHE A 319 -30.18 -8.21 2.56
N LYS A 320 -29.62 -7.94 1.35
CA LYS A 320 -30.03 -6.99 0.27
C LYS A 320 -30.06 -5.49 0.62
N ASN A 321 -29.85 -4.52 -0.26
CA ASN A 321 -29.29 -4.33 -1.61
C ASN A 321 -29.58 -2.82 -1.90
N LYS A 322 -28.65 -2.05 -2.47
CA LYS A 322 -28.90 -0.94 -3.42
C LYS A 322 -27.55 -0.32 -3.81
N PRO A 323 -27.11 -0.41 -5.08
CA PRO A 323 -26.08 0.49 -5.61
C PRO A 323 -26.74 1.57 -6.49
N GLN A 324 -26.35 2.82 -6.30
CA GLN A 324 -26.63 3.92 -7.22
C GLN A 324 -25.49 4.05 -8.23
N GLU A 325 -25.91 4.35 -9.45
CA GLU A 325 -25.16 4.55 -10.68
C GLU A 325 -24.15 5.71 -10.58
N LEU A 326 -23.05 5.58 -11.33
CA LEU A 326 -22.36 6.68 -12.02
C LEU A 326 -21.44 6.09 -13.08
N ALA A 327 -21.87 6.21 -14.33
CA ALA A 327 -21.11 5.92 -15.54
C ALA A 327 -19.97 6.95 -15.71
N TYR A 328 -18.79 6.54 -16.19
CA TYR A 328 -17.98 7.33 -17.14
C TYR A 328 -16.85 6.49 -17.77
N MET A 329 -16.93 6.40 -19.10
CA MET A 329 -15.92 6.28 -20.15
C MET A 329 -14.88 5.12 -20.22
N ARG A 330 -14.80 4.62 -21.47
CA ARG A 330 -14.15 3.43 -22.02
C ARG A 330 -12.65 3.62 -22.29
N GLN A 331 -11.82 2.63 -21.95
CA GLN A 331 -10.70 2.12 -22.77
C GLN A 331 -10.44 0.64 -22.40
N PRO A 332 -10.45 -0.32 -23.34
CA PRO A 332 -10.16 -1.73 -23.04
C PRO A 332 -8.67 -2.04 -23.23
N ILE A 333 -8.00 -2.50 -22.18
CA ILE A 333 -6.73 -3.23 -22.27
C ILE A 333 -7.04 -4.71 -22.02
N PHE A 334 -6.79 -5.52 -23.04
CA PHE A 334 -7.17 -6.92 -23.16
C PHE A 334 -6.35 -7.85 -22.24
N TYR A 335 -6.99 -8.37 -21.20
CA TYR A 335 -6.74 -9.71 -20.66
C TYR A 335 -8.01 -10.55 -20.88
N GLY A 336 -7.83 -11.80 -21.32
CA GLY A 336 -8.84 -12.61 -22.00
C GLY A 336 -10.16 -12.78 -21.24
N ALA A 337 -11.19 -12.05 -21.67
CA ALA A 337 -12.61 -12.39 -21.54
C ALA A 337 -13.40 -11.45 -22.47
N PHE A 338 -13.68 -11.90 -23.70
CA PHE A 338 -14.57 -11.18 -24.62
C PHE A 338 -16.03 -11.32 -24.15
N PHE A 339 -16.61 -10.26 -23.62
CA PHE A 339 -18.06 -10.05 -23.54
C PHE A 339 -18.47 -9.13 -24.70
N ILE A 340 -19.26 -9.65 -25.65
CA ILE A 340 -19.94 -8.85 -26.69
C ILE A 340 -21.37 -8.55 -26.19
N PRO A 341 -21.85 -7.30 -26.23
CA PRO A 341 -23.19 -6.94 -25.78
C PRO A 341 -24.28 -7.26 -26.83
N LYS A 342 -25.49 -7.51 -26.32
CA LYS A 342 -26.73 -7.83 -27.04
C LYS A 342 -27.09 -6.82 -28.14
N SER A 343 -27.26 -7.29 -29.38
CA SER A 343 -28.35 -6.89 -30.28
C SER A 343 -28.29 -7.67 -31.61
N ILE A 344 -29.43 -8.31 -31.94
CA ILE A 344 -29.88 -8.73 -33.28
C ILE A 344 -29.12 -9.92 -33.89
N PHE A 345 -29.74 -11.11 -33.98
CA PHE A 345 -29.73 -11.96 -35.19
C PHE A 345 -30.74 -13.12 -35.06
N GLN A 346 -31.57 -13.26 -36.10
CA GLN A 346 -32.65 -14.24 -36.28
C GLN A 346 -32.13 -15.68 -36.42
N PRO A 347 -32.94 -16.71 -36.07
CA PRO A 347 -32.60 -18.11 -36.36
C PRO A 347 -33.10 -18.53 -37.74
N TYR A 348 -32.25 -19.21 -38.53
CA TYR A 348 -32.69 -20.08 -39.63
C TYR A 348 -32.83 -21.51 -39.09
N PRO A 349 -33.91 -22.25 -39.43
CA PRO A 349 -34.11 -23.64 -39.03
C PRO A 349 -33.77 -24.63 -40.15
N ALA A 350 -33.34 -25.87 -39.79
CA ALA A 350 -33.67 -27.17 -40.41
C ALA A 350 -32.65 -28.27 -39.95
N PRO A 351 -32.92 -29.59 -40.09
CA PRO A 351 -33.71 -30.36 -39.12
C PRO A 351 -33.03 -31.64 -38.59
N VAL A 352 -33.61 -32.12 -37.49
CA VAL A 352 -33.61 -33.45 -36.88
C VAL A 352 -33.11 -34.62 -37.75
N LEU A 353 -32.11 -35.35 -37.23
CA LEU A 353 -32.04 -36.81 -37.40
C LEU A 353 -31.37 -37.48 -36.18
N ASN A 354 -32.23 -38.06 -35.34
CA ASN A 354 -31.88 -39.00 -34.28
C ASN A 354 -31.30 -40.28 -34.87
N LYS A 355 -30.19 -40.76 -34.32
CA LYS A 355 -29.97 -42.21 -34.13
C LYS A 355 -29.04 -42.47 -32.94
N VAL A 356 -29.68 -42.85 -31.84
CA VAL A 356 -29.10 -43.55 -30.70
C VAL A 356 -28.71 -44.95 -31.15
N VAL A 357 -27.47 -45.37 -30.89
CA VAL A 357 -27.13 -46.78 -30.69
C VAL A 357 -26.23 -46.88 -29.45
N ARG A 358 -26.82 -47.37 -28.35
CA ARG A 358 -26.16 -48.04 -27.22
C ARG A 358 -25.97 -49.50 -27.59
N PHE A 359 -24.85 -50.10 -27.19
CA PHE A 359 -24.59 -51.53 -26.85
C PHE A 359 -23.06 -51.73 -26.95
N SER A 360 -22.32 -52.46 -26.11
CA SER A 360 -22.55 -53.25 -24.90
C SER A 360 -21.21 -53.43 -24.19
N ILE A 361 -21.28 -53.62 -22.88
CA ILE A 361 -20.21 -54.09 -21.99
C ILE A 361 -19.82 -55.53 -22.36
N LEU A 362 -18.52 -55.85 -22.36
CA LEU A 362 -18.03 -57.17 -21.99
C LEU A 362 -16.69 -57.05 -21.26
N ARG A 363 -16.76 -57.39 -19.95
CA ARG A 363 -15.62 -57.61 -19.06
C ARG A 363 -14.95 -58.93 -19.41
N LEU A 364 -13.62 -58.99 -19.28
CA LEU A 364 -12.94 -60.19 -18.81
C LEU A 364 -11.91 -59.80 -17.75
N ASN A 365 -12.11 -60.36 -16.56
CA ASN A 365 -11.25 -60.33 -15.38
C ASN A 365 -10.12 -61.36 -15.50
N CYS A 366 -9.01 -61.11 -14.80
CA CYS A 366 -8.17 -62.02 -13.97
C CYS A 366 -6.73 -61.50 -13.98
N SER A 367 -5.88 -61.53 -12.95
CA SER A 367 -5.90 -61.59 -11.47
C SER A 367 -4.41 -61.39 -11.04
N PRO A 368 -4.08 -61.07 -9.78
CA PRO A 368 -2.80 -60.43 -9.38
C PRO A 368 -1.83 -61.31 -8.53
N LEU A 369 -0.63 -60.73 -8.21
CA LEU A 369 0.36 -61.05 -7.12
C LEU A 369 1.54 -62.03 -7.46
N PRO A 370 2.61 -62.18 -6.62
CA PRO A 370 3.52 -61.18 -5.98
C PRO A 370 5.04 -61.61 -5.85
N LYS A 371 5.90 -60.66 -5.40
CA LYS A 371 7.15 -60.72 -4.56
C LYS A 371 8.20 -61.87 -4.65
N HIS A 372 9.49 -61.45 -4.64
CA HIS A 372 10.74 -61.98 -3.99
C HIS A 372 11.94 -61.80 -4.96
N ARG A 373 13.21 -61.55 -4.59
CA ARG A 373 14.00 -61.62 -3.34
C ARG A 373 15.31 -60.83 -3.55
N ALA A 374 15.87 -60.28 -2.47
CA ALA A 374 17.21 -59.70 -2.39
C ALA A 374 18.32 -60.77 -2.33
N LEU A 375 19.57 -60.39 -2.67
CA LEU A 375 20.82 -60.99 -2.16
C LEU A 375 21.96 -59.96 -2.18
N SER A 376 22.83 -60.06 -1.18
CA SER A 376 23.81 -59.10 -0.66
C SER A 376 25.26 -59.59 -0.79
N SER A 377 26.21 -58.77 -0.28
CA SER A 377 27.65 -59.03 0.06
C SER A 377 28.67 -58.89 -1.10
N SER A 378 29.91 -58.37 -0.96
CA SER A 378 30.74 -57.90 0.17
C SER A 378 31.99 -57.13 -0.36
N THR A 379 32.53 -56.20 0.44
CA THR A 379 33.82 -55.43 0.35
C THR A 379 35.07 -56.30 0.72
N PRO A 380 36.35 -55.84 0.92
CA PRO A 380 37.08 -54.53 0.72
C PRO A 380 38.58 -54.63 0.19
N ARG A 381 39.32 -53.47 0.13
CA ARG A 381 40.81 -53.22 0.22
C ARG A 381 41.72 -53.69 -0.95
N ASP A 382 42.89 -53.12 -1.32
CA ASP A 382 43.77 -52.03 -0.84
C ASP A 382 44.88 -51.73 -1.91
N THR A 383 45.50 -50.53 -1.88
CA THR A 383 46.88 -50.15 -2.33
C THR A 383 47.27 -50.29 -3.83
N SER A 384 48.18 -49.56 -4.46
CA SER A 384 48.89 -48.27 -4.32
C SER A 384 49.79 -48.17 -5.58
N PHE A 385 49.97 -47.00 -6.20
CA PHE A 385 51.24 -46.44 -6.75
C PHE A 385 50.96 -45.34 -7.80
N SER A 386 51.68 -44.22 -7.64
CA SER A 386 51.68 -42.97 -8.42
C SER A 386 52.96 -42.88 -9.29
N PRO A 387 53.41 -41.73 -9.85
CA PRO A 387 52.76 -40.44 -10.15
C PRO A 387 53.16 -39.81 -11.52
N GLN A 388 52.71 -38.55 -11.73
CA GLN A 388 53.27 -37.47 -12.56
C GLN A 388 52.90 -37.40 -14.06
N ASN A 389 51.97 -36.50 -14.41
CA ASN A 389 52.36 -35.28 -15.12
C ASN A 389 51.35 -34.14 -15.05
N GLN A 390 51.90 -32.94 -15.06
CA GLN A 390 51.35 -31.62 -14.75
C GLN A 390 50.42 -31.08 -15.85
N HIS A 391 49.28 -30.50 -15.45
CA HIS A 391 48.76 -29.18 -15.89
C HIS A 391 47.39 -28.90 -15.24
N GLN A 392 47.40 -28.28 -14.07
CA GLN A 392 46.19 -27.68 -13.47
C GLN A 392 45.94 -26.29 -14.05
N ARG A 393 44.90 -26.18 -14.88
CA ARG A 393 44.20 -24.91 -15.12
C ARG A 393 43.24 -24.68 -13.94
N SER A 394 43.57 -23.69 -13.13
CA SER A 394 42.70 -23.15 -12.08
C SER A 394 41.41 -22.57 -12.68
N ARG A 395 40.29 -23.23 -12.45
CA ARG A 395 38.96 -22.60 -12.45
C ARG A 395 38.49 -22.52 -10.99
N THR A 396 38.92 -21.45 -10.32
CA THR A 396 38.35 -20.98 -9.06
C THR A 396 36.97 -20.38 -9.36
N ALA A 397 35.92 -21.19 -9.28
CA ALA A 397 34.57 -20.68 -9.12
C ALA A 397 34.45 -20.20 -7.66
N MET A 398 34.53 -18.89 -7.45
CA MET A 398 34.26 -18.27 -6.16
C MET A 398 32.78 -18.45 -5.82
N ALA A 399 32.49 -19.43 -4.96
CA ALA A 399 31.21 -19.53 -4.28
C ALA A 399 31.10 -18.35 -3.31
N ALA A 400 30.30 -17.35 -3.68
CA ALA A 400 29.83 -16.35 -2.74
C ALA A 400 28.93 -17.06 -1.73
N ASP A 401 29.25 -16.97 -0.44
CA ASP A 401 28.41 -17.46 0.67
C ASP A 401 27.01 -16.82 0.57
N SER A 402 26.08 -17.49 -0.10
CA SER A 402 24.69 -17.08 -0.19
C SER A 402 23.96 -17.52 1.07
N ALA A 403 23.51 -16.56 1.89
CA ALA A 403 22.67 -16.84 3.05
C ALA A 403 21.47 -17.74 2.65
N PRO A 404 21.05 -18.69 3.50
CA PRO A 404 20.04 -19.68 3.14
C PRO A 404 18.74 -19.03 2.67
N THR A 405 18.09 -19.61 1.66
CA THR A 405 16.73 -19.23 1.26
C THR A 405 15.75 -19.57 2.38
N VAL A 406 14.56 -18.94 2.39
CA VAL A 406 13.53 -19.23 3.41
C VAL A 406 13.20 -20.73 3.45
N ALA A 407 13.23 -21.40 2.30
CA ALA A 407 13.04 -22.85 2.17
C ALA A 407 14.14 -23.69 2.85
N GLN A 408 15.35 -23.16 3.00
CA GLN A 408 16.49 -23.82 3.64
C GLN A 408 16.55 -23.57 5.17
N LEU A 409 15.69 -22.70 5.70
CA LEU A 409 15.63 -22.47 7.14
C LEU A 409 15.16 -23.74 7.84
N SER A 410 16.00 -24.29 8.72
CA SER A 410 15.58 -25.31 9.70
C SER A 410 14.69 -24.66 10.75
N ILE A 411 13.40 -24.50 10.43
CA ILE A 411 12.37 -23.91 11.29
C ILE A 411 12.42 -24.60 12.66
N HIS A 412 12.13 -23.84 13.74
CA HIS A 412 12.04 -24.39 15.09
C HIS A 412 11.30 -25.73 15.12
N SER A 413 11.90 -26.71 15.78
CA SER A 413 11.20 -27.94 16.15
C SER A 413 9.92 -27.59 16.91
N THR A 414 8.88 -28.38 16.65
CA THR A 414 7.58 -28.24 17.31
C THR A 414 7.73 -28.44 18.80
N THR A 415 6.99 -27.67 19.58
CA THR A 415 6.97 -27.80 21.04
C THR A 415 5.84 -28.74 21.41
N SER A 416 6.12 -29.83 22.11
CA SER A 416 5.07 -30.73 22.64
C SER A 416 4.25 -30.08 23.77
N GLU A 417 4.66 -28.91 24.26
CA GLU A 417 3.94 -28.14 25.27
C GLU A 417 2.65 -27.56 24.68
N VAL A 418 1.55 -28.27 24.91
CA VAL A 418 0.21 -27.80 24.58
C VAL A 418 -0.24 -26.84 25.67
N SER A 419 -0.25 -25.54 25.35
CA SER A 419 -0.85 -24.53 26.22
C SER A 419 -2.37 -24.71 26.26
N LYS A 420 -2.98 -24.56 27.45
CA LYS A 420 -4.44 -24.46 27.58
C LYS A 420 -5.00 -23.26 26.78
N TYR A 421 -4.17 -22.24 26.52
CA TYR A 421 -4.54 -21.07 25.75
C TYR A 421 -4.38 -21.30 24.24
N PRO A 422 -5.40 -21.01 23.42
CA PRO A 422 -5.35 -21.29 21.99
C PRO A 422 -4.30 -20.43 21.27
N ASN A 423 -3.47 -21.06 20.44
CA ASN A 423 -2.36 -20.45 19.69
C ASN A 423 -1.32 -19.75 20.57
N CYS A 424 -1.11 -20.23 21.80
CA CYS A 424 -0.10 -19.73 22.72
C CYS A 424 1.14 -20.62 22.67
N TYR A 425 2.29 -20.05 22.29
CA TYR A 425 3.55 -20.80 22.17
C TYR A 425 4.71 -20.03 22.83
N PRO A 426 4.75 -19.96 24.18
CA PRO A 426 5.72 -19.14 24.92
C PRO A 426 7.20 -19.42 24.58
N ALA A 427 7.54 -20.66 24.23
CA ALA A 427 8.89 -21.06 23.88
C ALA A 427 9.44 -20.39 22.59
N VAL A 428 8.56 -20.01 21.65
CA VAL A 428 8.93 -19.34 20.38
C VAL A 428 8.45 -17.88 20.31
N ASN A 429 7.51 -17.49 21.17
CA ASN A 429 6.96 -16.15 21.25
C ASN A 429 7.04 -15.62 22.69
N PRO A 430 8.07 -14.82 23.03
CA PRO A 430 8.23 -14.28 24.38
C PRO A 430 7.02 -13.49 24.89
N VAL A 431 6.26 -12.83 24.00
CA VAL A 431 5.08 -12.03 24.35
C VAL A 431 3.94 -12.91 24.89
N ASP A 432 3.86 -14.17 24.47
CA ASP A 432 2.82 -15.08 24.96
C ASP A 432 2.94 -15.34 26.46
N THR A 433 4.16 -15.39 27.03
CA THR A 433 4.36 -15.48 28.48
C THR A 433 3.69 -14.31 29.21
N TYR A 434 3.89 -13.08 28.71
CA TYR A 434 3.29 -11.88 29.30
C TYR A 434 1.77 -11.86 29.10
N ARG A 435 1.28 -12.32 27.95
CA ARG A 435 -0.15 -12.39 27.65
C ARG A 435 -0.89 -13.39 28.54
N VAL A 436 -0.29 -14.55 28.78
CA VAL A 436 -0.79 -15.55 29.74
C VAL A 436 -0.84 -14.94 31.14
N HIS A 437 0.27 -14.35 31.58
CA HIS A 437 0.36 -13.71 32.91
C HIS A 437 -0.71 -12.63 33.11
N VAL A 438 -0.90 -11.73 32.13
CA VAL A 438 -1.96 -10.71 32.17
C VAL A 438 -3.36 -11.35 32.22
N ALA A 439 -3.59 -12.42 31.46
CA ALA A 439 -4.89 -13.11 31.46
C ALA A 439 -5.22 -13.76 32.81
N GLU A 440 -4.22 -14.36 33.47
CA GLU A 440 -4.37 -14.97 34.79
C GLU A 440 -4.61 -13.90 35.87
N LEU A 441 -3.83 -12.82 35.86
CA LEU A 441 -4.02 -11.69 36.78
C LEU A 441 -5.41 -11.05 36.65
N VAL A 442 -5.85 -10.75 35.43
CA VAL A 442 -7.17 -10.17 35.18
C VAL A 442 -8.29 -11.16 35.51
N GLY A 443 -8.11 -12.45 35.20
CA GLY A 443 -9.04 -13.52 35.55
C GLY A 443 -9.24 -13.60 37.07
N ALA A 444 -8.15 -13.62 37.84
CA ALA A 444 -8.17 -13.61 39.29
C ALA A 444 -8.84 -12.34 39.87
N ALA A 445 -8.50 -11.16 39.35
CA ALA A 445 -9.07 -9.88 39.80
C ALA A 445 -10.60 -9.79 39.63
N LEU A 446 -11.15 -10.50 38.64
CA LEU A 446 -12.58 -10.54 38.35
C LEU A 446 -13.30 -11.80 38.85
N GLY A 447 -12.57 -12.83 39.28
CA GLY A 447 -13.13 -14.14 39.60
C GLY A 447 -13.70 -14.88 38.38
N ILE A 448 -13.07 -14.73 37.21
CA ILE A 448 -13.46 -15.41 35.96
C ILE A 448 -12.31 -16.25 35.40
N ASP A 449 -12.63 -17.21 34.54
CA ASP A 449 -11.61 -18.02 33.88
C ASP A 449 -10.74 -17.17 32.94
N SER A 450 -9.42 -17.23 33.16
CA SER A 450 -8.39 -16.62 32.32
C SER A 450 -8.52 -16.97 30.83
N LEU A 451 -9.06 -18.15 30.46
CA LEU A 451 -9.31 -18.54 29.07
C LEU A 451 -10.31 -17.60 28.36
N SER A 452 -11.26 -17.04 29.11
CA SER A 452 -12.21 -16.06 28.57
C SER A 452 -11.57 -14.68 28.32
N VAL A 453 -10.50 -14.37 29.06
CA VAL A 453 -9.77 -13.10 29.02
C VAL A 453 -8.70 -13.11 27.92
N TYR A 454 -7.91 -14.18 27.85
CA TYR A 454 -6.75 -14.30 26.95
C TYR A 454 -7.00 -13.84 25.50
N PRO A 455 -8.05 -14.30 24.78
CA PRO A 455 -8.29 -13.89 23.39
C PRO A 455 -8.75 -12.43 23.24
N LYS A 456 -9.03 -11.72 24.34
CA LYS A 456 -9.43 -10.30 24.36
C LYS A 456 -8.26 -9.36 24.57
N ILE A 457 -7.09 -9.89 24.96
CA ILE A 457 -5.86 -9.11 25.11
C ILE A 457 -5.26 -8.89 23.72
N GLN A 458 -5.01 -7.63 23.37
CA GLN A 458 -4.49 -7.21 22.07
C GLN A 458 -3.11 -6.57 22.26
N TRP A 459 -2.26 -6.57 21.23
CA TRP A 459 -1.12 -5.65 21.22
C TRP A 459 -1.59 -4.21 21.04
N THR A 460 -0.69 -3.28 21.29
CA THR A 460 -0.95 -1.85 21.11
C THR A 460 -0.56 -1.38 19.70
N ASN A 461 -1.20 -0.31 19.23
CA ASN A 461 -0.85 0.29 17.93
C ASN A 461 0.48 1.04 17.97
N SER A 462 0.92 1.46 19.15
CA SER A 462 2.11 2.28 19.36
C SER A 462 2.62 2.06 20.79
N LEU A 463 3.94 2.16 20.99
CA LEU A 463 4.60 1.81 22.24
C LEU A 463 4.23 2.75 23.41
N ASP A 464 3.76 3.96 23.12
CA ASP A 464 3.23 4.93 24.12
C ASP A 464 1.89 4.53 24.73
N LYS A 465 1.29 3.41 24.28
CA LYS A 465 0.02 2.88 24.78
C LYS A 465 0.17 1.56 25.51
N GLY A 466 1.40 1.18 25.86
CA GLY A 466 1.75 -0.12 26.43
C GLY A 466 2.24 -1.12 25.40
N ASP A 467 2.45 -2.35 25.83
CA ASP A 467 2.79 -3.51 24.99
C ASP A 467 1.55 -4.37 24.71
N LEU A 468 0.69 -4.51 25.72
CA LEU A 468 -0.63 -5.15 25.62
C LEU A 468 -1.73 -4.20 26.09
N VAL A 469 -2.93 -4.39 25.55
CA VAL A 469 -4.12 -3.63 25.93
C VAL A 469 -5.33 -4.56 26.05
N LEU A 470 -6.13 -4.34 27.09
CA LEU A 470 -7.43 -4.97 27.26
C LEU A 470 -8.53 -3.91 27.12
N ALA A 471 -9.38 -4.08 26.11
CA ALA A 471 -10.63 -3.35 26.03
C ALA A 471 -11.64 -4.03 26.96
N VAL A 472 -11.82 -3.49 28.16
CA VAL A 472 -12.71 -4.08 29.21
C VAL A 472 -14.13 -4.38 28.70
N PRO A 473 -14.77 -3.56 27.83
CA PRO A 473 -16.06 -3.92 27.24
C PRO A 473 -16.09 -5.26 26.48
N ALA A 474 -14.95 -5.74 25.98
CA ALA A 474 -14.86 -7.00 25.24
C ALA A 474 -15.03 -8.25 26.13
N LEU A 475 -14.91 -8.10 27.46
CA LEU A 475 -15.17 -9.16 28.44
C LEU A 475 -16.67 -9.43 28.66
N GLN A 476 -17.55 -8.50 28.30
CA GLN A 476 -19.01 -8.65 28.38
C GLN A 476 -19.53 -9.07 29.78
N ILE A 477 -18.94 -8.55 30.86
CA ILE A 477 -19.38 -8.81 32.23
C ILE A 477 -20.80 -8.26 32.44
N LYS A 478 -21.76 -9.16 32.67
CA LYS A 478 -23.17 -8.80 32.86
C LYS A 478 -23.36 -8.09 34.21
N GLY A 479 -24.24 -7.09 34.24
CA GLY A 479 -24.63 -6.40 35.48
C GLY A 479 -23.67 -5.31 35.98
N LYS A 480 -22.49 -5.14 35.38
CA LYS A 480 -21.52 -4.08 35.74
C LYS A 480 -21.25 -3.15 34.58
N LYS A 481 -21.07 -1.84 34.84
CA LYS A 481 -20.65 -0.91 33.78
C LYS A 481 -19.16 -1.13 33.47
N PRO A 482 -18.71 -0.97 32.21
CA PRO A 482 -17.30 -1.19 31.87
C PRO A 482 -16.31 -0.36 32.71
N ALA A 483 -16.69 0.85 33.13
CA ALA A 483 -15.86 1.68 34.02
C ALA A 483 -15.69 1.06 35.42
N GLU A 484 -16.76 0.50 35.99
CA GLU A 484 -16.73 -0.21 37.29
C GLU A 484 -15.86 -1.46 37.19
N VAL A 485 -15.99 -2.23 36.11
CA VAL A 485 -15.14 -3.39 35.84
C VAL A 485 -13.68 -2.98 35.68
N THR A 486 -13.41 -1.86 35.00
CA THR A 486 -12.04 -1.35 34.82
C THR A 486 -11.42 -0.99 36.17
N ALA A 487 -12.15 -0.28 37.03
CA ALA A 487 -11.69 0.08 38.37
C ALA A 487 -11.44 -1.17 39.23
N GLN A 488 -12.38 -2.12 39.23
CA GLN A 488 -12.24 -3.39 39.94
C GLN A 488 -10.98 -4.16 39.53
N ILE A 489 -10.68 -4.24 38.23
CA ILE A 489 -9.47 -4.91 37.76
C ILE A 489 -8.23 -4.21 38.35
N VAL A 490 -8.13 -2.89 38.21
CA VAL A 490 -6.93 -2.14 38.61
C VAL A 490 -6.70 -2.17 40.11
N GLU A 491 -7.76 -2.10 40.92
CA GLU A 491 -7.68 -2.17 42.38
C GLU A 491 -7.24 -3.55 42.88
N ASN A 492 -7.70 -4.62 42.22
CA ASN A 492 -7.43 -5.99 42.61
C ASN A 492 -6.18 -6.61 41.96
N LEU A 493 -5.46 -5.88 41.11
CA LEU A 493 -4.27 -6.38 40.44
C LEU A 493 -3.06 -6.37 41.41
N PRO A 494 -2.49 -7.53 41.76
CA PRO A 494 -1.30 -7.57 42.59
C PRO A 494 -0.07 -7.03 41.85
N PRO A 495 0.99 -6.61 42.58
CA PRO A 495 2.29 -6.32 41.98
C PRO A 495 2.78 -7.51 41.15
N SER A 496 3.51 -7.23 40.06
CA SER A 496 4.02 -8.26 39.16
C SER A 496 5.49 -8.06 38.84
N ASP A 497 6.24 -9.15 38.72
CA ASP A 497 7.65 -9.14 38.29
C ASP A 497 7.83 -8.99 36.77
N LEU A 498 6.76 -9.14 35.99
CA LEU A 498 6.80 -9.07 34.53
C LEU A 498 6.20 -7.77 33.97
N ILE A 499 5.16 -7.23 34.60
CA ILE A 499 4.48 -6.03 34.12
C ILE A 499 4.59 -4.88 35.12
N GLY A 500 4.68 -3.65 34.60
CA GLY A 500 4.56 -2.44 35.41
C GLY A 500 3.10 -2.20 35.83
N THR A 501 2.89 -1.15 36.64
CA THR A 501 1.55 -0.73 37.04
C THR A 501 0.69 -0.41 35.81
N PRO A 502 -0.49 -1.04 35.64
CA PRO A 502 -1.33 -0.80 34.47
C PRO A 502 -1.80 0.66 34.37
N VAL A 503 -1.89 1.18 33.15
CA VAL A 503 -2.36 2.54 32.87
C VAL A 503 -3.77 2.50 32.29
N VAL A 504 -4.71 3.21 32.91
CA VAL A 504 -6.10 3.26 32.44
C VAL A 504 -6.30 4.42 31.46
N SER A 505 -6.89 4.13 30.31
CA SER A 505 -7.31 5.12 29.31
C SER A 505 -8.78 4.89 28.92
N GLY A 506 -9.70 5.55 29.62
CA GLY A 506 -11.13 5.31 29.49
C GLY A 506 -11.50 3.92 30.02
N THR A 507 -12.07 3.06 29.18
CA THR A 507 -12.38 1.65 29.52
C THR A 507 -11.35 0.66 28.97
N HIS A 508 -10.13 1.13 28.75
CA HIS A 508 -9.01 0.30 28.29
C HIS A 508 -7.92 0.29 29.35
N ILE A 509 -7.34 -0.88 29.58
CA ILE A 509 -6.21 -1.07 30.48
C ILE A 509 -4.98 -1.37 29.63
N GLN A 510 -3.94 -0.59 29.80
CA GLN A 510 -2.65 -0.71 29.10
C GLN A 510 -1.64 -1.37 30.03
N PHE A 511 -0.94 -2.38 29.53
CA PHE A 511 0.08 -3.12 30.25
C PHE A 511 1.44 -2.85 29.62
N TYR A 512 2.40 -2.44 30.45
CA TYR A 512 3.79 -2.22 30.05
C TYR A 512 4.66 -3.35 30.60
N PHE A 513 5.51 -3.93 29.78
CA PHE A 513 6.46 -4.95 30.22
C PHE A 513 7.58 -4.30 31.01
N LYS A 514 8.02 -4.96 32.08
CA LYS A 514 9.20 -4.53 32.83
C LYS A 514 10.45 -4.71 31.94
N PRO A 515 11.28 -3.66 31.78
CA PRO A 515 12.39 -3.69 30.83
C PRO A 515 13.39 -4.82 31.06
N GLU A 516 13.82 -5.04 32.30
CA GLU A 516 14.87 -6.00 32.63
C GLU A 516 14.52 -7.46 32.27
N PRO A 517 13.40 -8.05 32.76
CA PRO A 517 13.03 -9.43 32.38
C PRO A 517 12.75 -9.57 30.89
N LEU A 518 12.19 -8.54 30.25
CA LEU A 518 11.95 -8.54 28.81
C LEU A 518 13.27 -8.61 28.04
N THR A 519 14.22 -7.74 28.39
CA THR A 519 15.54 -7.66 27.76
C THR A 519 16.27 -8.99 27.84
N LYS A 520 16.33 -9.57 29.04
CA LYS A 520 17.00 -10.87 29.25
C LYS A 520 16.38 -11.96 28.38
N THR A 521 15.05 -12.04 28.33
CA THR A 521 14.33 -13.09 27.60
C THR A 521 14.47 -12.92 26.09
N VAL A 522 14.25 -11.71 25.59
CA VAL A 522 14.19 -11.42 24.15
C VAL A 522 15.56 -11.49 23.51
N ILE A 523 16.58 -10.85 24.10
CA ILE A 523 17.94 -10.86 23.55
C ILE A 523 18.48 -12.30 23.53
N SER A 524 18.33 -13.06 24.63
CA SER A 524 18.77 -14.46 24.67
C SER A 524 18.04 -15.32 23.64
N SER A 525 16.73 -15.11 23.44
CA SER A 525 15.95 -15.84 22.43
C SER A 525 16.43 -15.55 21.01
N ILE A 526 16.70 -14.28 20.68
CA ILE A 526 17.16 -13.90 19.33
C ILE A 526 18.60 -14.40 19.08
N LEU A 527 19.50 -14.28 20.06
CA LEU A 527 20.87 -14.78 19.92
C LEU A 527 20.91 -16.30 19.76
N LYS A 528 20.01 -17.04 20.44
CA LYS A 528 19.89 -18.50 20.30
C LYS A 528 19.29 -18.90 18.95
N ASN A 529 18.20 -18.24 18.53
CA ASN A 529 17.38 -18.70 17.41
C ASN A 529 17.76 -18.06 16.06
N ARG A 530 18.44 -16.92 16.06
CA ARG A 530 18.96 -16.24 14.86
C ARG A 530 17.92 -16.12 13.73
N ALA A 531 18.16 -16.77 12.60
CA ALA A 531 17.32 -16.73 11.41
C ALA A 531 15.92 -17.32 11.60
N THR A 532 15.73 -18.17 12.62
CA THR A 532 14.44 -18.81 12.91
C THR A 532 13.60 -17.99 13.89
N TYR A 533 14.13 -16.92 14.50
CA TYR A 533 13.34 -16.08 15.40
C TYR A 533 12.13 -15.45 14.68
N GLY A 534 10.94 -15.66 15.24
CA GLY A 534 9.65 -15.30 14.64
C GLY A 534 8.99 -16.40 13.80
N THR A 535 9.67 -17.52 13.56
CA THR A 535 9.07 -18.70 12.92
C THR A 535 8.29 -19.53 13.96
N ASN A 536 7.24 -20.24 13.53
CA ASN A 536 6.45 -21.10 14.43
C ASN A 536 5.85 -22.29 13.67
N ALA A 537 6.52 -23.44 13.75
CA ALA A 537 6.10 -24.67 13.05
C ALA A 537 4.78 -25.25 13.56
N ASN A 538 4.40 -25.00 14.82
CA ASN A 538 3.19 -25.57 15.42
C ASN A 538 1.92 -25.15 14.66
N VAL A 539 1.92 -23.95 14.08
CA VAL A 539 0.80 -23.42 13.30
C VAL A 539 0.57 -24.20 12.01
N GLY A 540 1.61 -24.85 11.47
CA GLY A 540 1.54 -25.65 10.26
C GLY A 540 1.13 -27.09 10.47
N LEU A 541 1.10 -27.59 11.71
CA LEU A 541 0.65 -28.95 12.00
C LEU A 541 -0.86 -29.11 11.85
N ARG A 542 -1.28 -30.33 11.46
CA ARG A 542 -2.70 -30.73 11.50
C ARG A 542 -3.22 -30.81 12.93
N ASP A 543 -2.37 -31.31 13.82
CA ASP A 543 -2.61 -31.35 15.26
C ASP A 543 -1.33 -30.96 16.01
N PRO A 544 -1.27 -29.76 16.63
CA PRO A 544 -0.11 -29.35 17.42
C PRO A 544 0.19 -30.25 18.63
N ALA A 545 -0.81 -30.96 19.16
CA ALA A 545 -0.63 -31.89 20.28
C ALA A 545 -0.04 -33.24 19.84
N ASP A 546 -0.16 -33.57 18.56
CA ASP A 546 0.35 -34.81 17.97
C ASP A 546 0.99 -34.52 16.60
N PRO A 547 2.27 -34.10 16.58
CA PRO A 547 3.00 -33.82 15.35
C PRO A 547 3.08 -35.02 14.38
N SER A 548 2.85 -36.25 14.84
CA SER A 548 2.86 -37.45 14.00
C SER A 548 1.74 -37.46 12.94
N LYS A 549 0.67 -36.68 13.15
CA LYS A 549 -0.41 -36.49 12.16
C LYS A 549 0.01 -35.68 10.93
N GLY A 550 1.21 -35.11 10.95
CA GLY A 550 1.83 -34.43 9.83
C GLY A 550 1.43 -32.96 9.69
N LYS A 551 2.00 -32.33 8.66
CA LYS A 551 1.80 -30.92 8.33
C LYS A 551 0.54 -30.73 7.49
N LYS A 552 -0.05 -29.55 7.61
CA LYS A 552 -1.05 -29.05 6.68
C LYS A 552 -0.37 -28.61 5.39
N LYS A 553 -1.01 -28.89 4.28
CA LYS A 553 -0.52 -28.55 2.94
C LYS A 553 -1.27 -27.35 2.36
N ILE A 554 -0.54 -26.46 1.71
CA ILE A 554 -1.09 -25.29 1.03
C ILE A 554 -0.56 -25.16 -0.39
N ILE A 555 -1.45 -24.88 -1.34
CA ILE A 555 -1.06 -24.46 -2.70
C ILE A 555 -1.15 -22.94 -2.76
N VAL A 556 -0.10 -22.28 -3.23
CA VAL A 556 -0.11 -20.86 -3.56
C VAL A 556 0.06 -20.74 -5.07
N GLU A 557 -1.02 -20.39 -5.76
CA GLU A 557 -1.01 -20.11 -7.20
C GLU A 557 -0.80 -18.62 -7.43
N PHE A 558 0.28 -18.26 -8.12
CA PHE A 558 0.65 -16.87 -8.34
C PHE A 558 1.53 -16.67 -9.59
N SER A 559 1.71 -15.41 -9.95
CA SER A 559 2.25 -14.94 -11.23
C SER A 559 1.35 -15.30 -12.43
N SER A 560 1.23 -16.59 -12.75
CA SER A 560 0.34 -17.16 -13.78
C SER A 560 0.25 -16.31 -15.08
N PRO A 561 1.38 -15.92 -15.71
CA PRO A 561 1.36 -15.09 -16.91
C PRO A 561 0.86 -15.88 -18.13
N ASN A 562 0.40 -15.16 -19.14
CA ASN A 562 0.17 -15.71 -20.47
C ASN A 562 1.49 -15.66 -21.24
N ILE A 563 2.00 -16.81 -21.70
CA ILE A 563 3.34 -16.86 -22.30
C ILE A 563 3.42 -16.19 -23.67
N ALA A 564 2.29 -15.96 -24.35
CA ALA A 564 2.24 -15.22 -25.62
C ALA A 564 2.34 -13.70 -25.41
N LYS A 565 2.49 -13.23 -24.18
CA LYS A 565 2.66 -11.81 -23.85
C LYS A 565 3.88 -11.62 -22.94
N PRO A 566 4.62 -10.52 -23.12
CA PRO A 566 5.78 -10.23 -22.31
C PRO A 566 5.39 -9.90 -20.87
N PHE A 567 6.31 -10.19 -19.96
CA PHE A 567 6.12 -9.98 -18.54
C PHE A 567 6.18 -8.50 -18.17
N HIS A 568 5.04 -7.81 -18.17
CA HIS A 568 4.95 -6.41 -17.74
C HIS A 568 4.80 -6.26 -16.21
N ALA A 569 4.98 -5.04 -15.68
CA ALA A 569 4.89 -4.77 -14.23
C ALA A 569 3.58 -5.19 -13.55
N GLY A 570 2.46 -5.32 -14.28
CA GLY A 570 1.23 -5.88 -13.72
C GLY A 570 1.38 -7.30 -13.16
N HIS A 571 2.24 -8.14 -13.76
CA HIS A 571 2.52 -9.50 -13.29
C HIS A 571 3.45 -9.50 -12.07
N LEU A 572 4.25 -8.44 -11.90
CA LEU A 572 5.13 -8.29 -10.74
C LEU A 572 4.33 -8.36 -9.43
N ARG A 573 3.15 -7.74 -9.38
CA ARG A 573 2.31 -7.73 -8.17
C ARG A 573 1.95 -9.13 -7.71
N SER A 574 1.36 -9.94 -8.60
CA SER A 574 1.01 -11.33 -8.27
C SER A 574 2.25 -12.11 -7.85
N THR A 575 3.36 -11.90 -8.57
CA THR A 575 4.64 -12.58 -8.33
C THR A 575 5.18 -12.36 -6.93
N ILE A 576 5.36 -11.09 -6.53
CA ILE A 576 5.99 -10.76 -5.25
C ILE A 576 5.05 -10.99 -4.07
N ILE A 577 3.73 -10.77 -4.25
CA ILE A 577 2.73 -11.07 -3.22
C ILE A 577 2.68 -12.58 -2.99
N GLY A 578 2.63 -13.38 -4.06
CA GLY A 578 2.61 -14.83 -3.96
C GLY A 578 3.89 -15.42 -3.37
N GLY A 579 5.05 -14.91 -3.78
CA GLY A 579 6.34 -15.29 -3.19
C GLY A 579 6.41 -14.97 -1.69
N PHE A 580 5.96 -13.78 -1.27
CA PHE A 580 5.84 -13.43 0.15
C PHE A 580 4.89 -14.36 0.91
N LEU A 581 3.72 -14.68 0.35
CA LEU A 581 2.76 -15.58 1.00
C LEU A 581 3.31 -17.00 1.11
N ALA A 582 4.03 -17.48 0.09
CA ALA A 582 4.72 -18.76 0.16
C ALA A 582 5.74 -18.76 1.31
N ASN A 583 6.62 -17.75 1.37
CA ASN A 583 7.59 -17.58 2.46
C ASN A 583 6.91 -17.54 3.83
N LEU A 584 5.81 -16.78 3.96
CA LEU A 584 5.02 -16.68 5.19
C LEU A 584 4.49 -18.04 5.64
N TYR A 585 3.88 -18.82 4.75
CA TYR A 585 3.36 -20.13 5.12
C TYR A 585 4.49 -21.14 5.42
N THR A 586 5.63 -21.04 4.72
CA THR A 586 6.83 -21.83 5.02
C THR A 586 7.32 -21.57 6.44
N VAL A 587 7.55 -20.31 6.84
CA VAL A 587 8.03 -20.00 8.21
C VAL A 587 7.04 -20.33 9.32
N MET A 588 5.76 -20.54 8.96
CA MET A 588 4.70 -20.98 9.87
C MET A 588 4.51 -22.51 9.85
N GLY A 589 5.42 -23.26 9.22
CA GLY A 589 5.50 -24.72 9.27
C GLY A 589 4.59 -25.48 8.31
N TRP A 590 3.94 -24.82 7.35
CA TRP A 590 3.11 -25.50 6.36
C TRP A 590 3.96 -26.20 5.29
N ASP A 591 3.41 -27.24 4.68
CA ASP A 591 3.93 -27.81 3.44
C ASP A 591 3.42 -26.97 2.26
N VAL A 592 4.29 -26.21 1.61
CA VAL A 592 3.92 -25.17 0.62
C VAL A 592 4.25 -25.65 -0.79
N ILE A 593 3.27 -25.61 -1.68
CA ILE A 593 3.44 -25.83 -3.11
C ILE A 593 3.26 -24.50 -3.84
N LYS A 594 4.35 -24.00 -4.42
CA LYS A 594 4.38 -22.81 -5.27
C LYS A 594 4.03 -23.23 -6.68
N MET A 595 2.85 -22.82 -7.15
CA MET A 595 2.33 -23.19 -8.47
C MET A 595 2.26 -21.98 -9.38
N ASN A 596 2.78 -22.11 -10.59
CA ASN A 596 2.59 -21.15 -11.66
C ASN A 596 1.62 -21.73 -12.69
N TYR A 597 0.40 -21.19 -12.79
CA TYR A 597 -0.62 -21.70 -13.71
C TYR A 597 -0.61 -20.87 -15.00
N LEU A 598 0.22 -21.29 -15.95
CA LEU A 598 0.49 -20.51 -17.16
C LEU A 598 -0.74 -20.43 -18.06
N GLY A 599 -1.03 -19.23 -18.57
CA GLY A 599 -2.06 -19.00 -19.58
C GLY A 599 -1.56 -19.45 -20.95
N ASP A 600 -1.51 -20.77 -21.13
CA ASP A 600 -0.74 -21.42 -22.18
C ASP A 600 -1.59 -22.19 -23.21
N TRP A 601 -2.89 -21.94 -23.21
CA TRP A 601 -3.84 -22.58 -24.10
C TRP A 601 -4.84 -21.56 -24.63
N GLY A 602 -5.18 -21.65 -25.92
CA GLY A 602 -6.17 -20.78 -26.56
C GLY A 602 -5.81 -20.33 -27.96
N LYS A 603 -6.75 -19.67 -28.62
CA LYS A 603 -6.62 -19.14 -30.00
C LYS A 603 -5.37 -18.26 -30.20
N GLN A 604 -4.90 -17.56 -29.15
CA GLN A 604 -3.68 -16.75 -29.25
C GLN A 604 -2.45 -17.55 -29.70
N TYR A 605 -2.41 -18.86 -29.44
CA TYR A 605 -1.34 -19.73 -29.91
C TYR A 605 -1.46 -20.09 -31.37
N GLY A 606 -2.67 -20.37 -31.85
CA GLY A 606 -2.88 -20.55 -33.29
C GLY A 606 -2.45 -19.30 -34.06
N LEU A 607 -2.69 -18.12 -33.48
CA LEU A 607 -2.23 -16.87 -34.08
C LEU A 607 -0.69 -16.74 -34.01
N LEU A 608 -0.08 -17.10 -32.88
CA LEU A 608 1.38 -17.07 -32.70
C LEU A 608 2.08 -18.06 -33.64
N ALA A 609 1.54 -19.26 -33.83
CA ALA A 609 2.06 -20.28 -34.74
C ALA A 609 2.02 -19.79 -36.20
N ASN A 610 0.87 -19.29 -36.66
CA ASN A 610 0.75 -18.68 -37.99
C ASN A 610 1.68 -17.47 -38.16
N GLY A 611 1.85 -16.68 -37.10
CA GLY A 611 2.79 -15.57 -37.08
C GLY A 611 4.25 -16.03 -37.18
N TYR A 612 4.61 -17.10 -36.48
CA TYR A 612 5.97 -17.64 -36.47
C TYR A 612 6.34 -18.26 -37.81
N GLU A 613 5.40 -18.91 -38.50
CA GLU A 613 5.60 -19.38 -39.87
C GLU A 613 6.00 -18.23 -40.82
N LYS A 614 5.45 -17.03 -40.62
CA LYS A 614 5.69 -15.87 -41.47
C LYS A 614 6.87 -14.99 -41.04
N TYR A 615 7.02 -14.77 -39.74
CA TYR A 615 7.95 -13.79 -39.15
C TYR A 615 8.95 -14.40 -38.18
N GLY A 616 8.89 -15.71 -37.95
CA GLY A 616 9.75 -16.43 -37.04
C GLY A 616 11.20 -16.48 -37.53
N ASN A 617 12.10 -16.58 -36.57
CA ASN A 617 13.53 -16.72 -36.76
C ASN A 617 14.04 -17.57 -35.59
N GLU A 618 14.72 -18.67 -35.91
CA GLU A 618 15.12 -19.65 -34.91
C GLU A 618 16.25 -19.15 -34.01
N GLU A 619 17.17 -18.34 -34.54
CA GLU A 619 18.28 -17.77 -33.78
C GLU A 619 17.80 -16.76 -32.74
N GLU A 620 16.89 -15.86 -33.13
CA GLU A 620 16.27 -14.89 -32.21
C GLU A 620 15.35 -15.57 -31.19
N LEU A 621 14.65 -16.66 -31.58
CA LEU A 621 13.85 -17.46 -30.65
C LEU A 621 14.71 -18.08 -29.55
N ILE A 622 15.88 -18.63 -29.87
CA ILE A 622 16.78 -19.24 -28.88
C ILE A 622 17.39 -18.18 -27.96
N LYS A 623 17.72 -17.01 -28.50
CA LYS A 623 18.37 -15.92 -27.77
C LYS A 623 17.45 -15.24 -26.76
N ASP A 624 16.23 -14.88 -27.17
CA ASP A 624 15.23 -14.28 -26.30
C ASP A 624 13.81 -14.70 -26.69
N PRO A 625 13.38 -15.90 -26.26
CA PRO A 625 12.13 -16.48 -26.73
C PRO A 625 10.92 -15.58 -26.48
N ILE A 626 10.86 -14.91 -25.33
CA ILE A 626 9.71 -14.11 -24.92
C ILE A 626 9.58 -12.86 -25.81
N ASN A 627 10.69 -12.13 -26.02
CA ASN A 627 10.66 -10.92 -26.82
C ASN A 627 10.44 -11.24 -28.30
N HIS A 628 11.10 -12.26 -28.84
CA HIS A 628 10.89 -12.65 -30.24
C HIS A 628 9.45 -13.13 -30.50
N LEU A 629 8.89 -13.98 -29.62
CA LEU A 629 7.49 -14.40 -29.74
C LEU A 629 6.51 -13.22 -29.60
N PHE A 630 6.84 -12.23 -28.76
CA PHE A 630 6.04 -11.00 -28.68
C PHE A 630 6.10 -10.19 -29.97
N ASP A 631 7.28 -10.01 -30.56
CA ASP A 631 7.43 -9.30 -31.83
C ASP A 631 6.65 -9.98 -32.96
N VAL A 632 6.73 -11.31 -33.02
CA VAL A 632 5.92 -12.13 -33.92
C VAL A 632 4.43 -11.91 -33.66
N TYR A 633 4.00 -11.95 -32.40
CA TYR A 633 2.61 -11.70 -32.00
C TYR A 633 2.13 -10.30 -32.42
N VAL A 634 2.94 -9.25 -32.24
CA VAL A 634 2.57 -7.89 -32.63
C VAL A 634 2.42 -7.79 -34.15
N LYS A 635 3.37 -8.33 -34.92
CA LYS A 635 3.34 -8.31 -36.38
C LYS A 635 2.10 -9.03 -36.93
N ILE A 636 1.80 -10.24 -36.45
CA ILE A 636 0.64 -11.00 -36.93
C ILE A 636 -0.69 -10.37 -36.51
N ASN A 637 -0.78 -9.72 -35.35
CA ASN A 637 -2.00 -8.98 -34.97
C ASN A 637 -2.24 -7.76 -35.87
N LYS A 638 -1.17 -7.12 -36.37
CA LYS A 638 -1.30 -6.06 -37.36
C LYS A 638 -1.91 -6.59 -38.66
N ASP A 639 -1.42 -7.74 -39.15
CA ASP A 639 -1.98 -8.40 -40.33
C ASP A 639 -3.46 -8.77 -40.14
N VAL A 640 -3.83 -9.31 -38.97
CA VAL A 640 -5.23 -9.60 -38.63
C VAL A 640 -6.08 -8.33 -38.68
N ALA A 641 -5.60 -7.23 -38.10
CA ALA A 641 -6.33 -5.96 -38.08
C ALA A 641 -6.53 -5.40 -39.51
N GLU A 642 -5.52 -5.51 -40.37
CA GLU A 642 -5.61 -5.11 -41.78
C GLU A 642 -6.61 -5.97 -42.56
N GLN A 643 -6.65 -7.29 -42.32
CA GLN A 643 -7.63 -8.20 -42.93
C GLN A 643 -9.06 -8.01 -42.39
N GLU A 644 -9.21 -7.55 -41.14
CA GLU A 644 -10.53 -7.38 -40.51
C GLU A 644 -11.32 -6.22 -41.12
N VAL A 645 -10.65 -5.20 -41.66
CA VAL A 645 -11.30 -4.03 -42.30
C VAL A 645 -12.20 -4.43 -43.47
N PRO A 646 -11.69 -5.06 -44.55
CA PRO A 646 -12.54 -5.46 -45.68
C PRO A 646 -13.59 -6.52 -45.28
N ILE A 647 -13.29 -7.39 -44.30
CA ILE A 647 -14.25 -8.38 -43.78
C ILE A 647 -15.43 -7.68 -43.07
N LYS A 648 -15.16 -6.62 -42.29
CA LYS A 648 -16.21 -5.83 -41.63
C LYS A 648 -17.05 -5.05 -42.63
N GLU A 649 -16.41 -4.44 -43.63
CA GLU A 649 -17.10 -3.71 -44.70
C GLU A 649 -18.05 -4.62 -45.47
N LEU A 650 -17.59 -5.82 -45.88
CA LEU A 650 -18.45 -6.80 -46.54
C LEU A 650 -19.60 -7.27 -45.65
N LYS A 651 -19.36 -7.53 -44.36
CA LYS A 651 -20.43 -7.91 -43.42
C LYS A 651 -21.49 -6.82 -43.28
N GLU A 652 -21.09 -5.56 -43.26
CA GLU A 652 -22.01 -4.43 -43.18
C GLU A 652 -22.78 -4.24 -44.50
N GLN A 653 -22.12 -4.39 -45.65
CA GLN A 653 -22.78 -4.37 -46.97
C GLN A 653 -23.83 -5.49 -47.09
N ILE A 654 -23.48 -6.72 -46.69
CA ILE A 654 -24.42 -7.85 -46.69
C ILE A 654 -25.61 -7.56 -45.77
N LYS A 655 -25.35 -6.98 -44.58
CA LYS A 655 -26.42 -6.63 -43.65
C LYS A 655 -27.36 -5.58 -44.25
N GLN A 656 -26.82 -4.52 -44.85
CA GLN A 656 -27.62 -3.47 -45.51
C GLN A 656 -28.43 -4.01 -46.69
N LYS A 657 -27.82 -4.85 -47.54
CA LYS A 657 -28.52 -5.49 -48.65
C LYS A 657 -29.63 -6.43 -48.19
N LYS A 658 -29.40 -7.22 -47.13
CA LYS A 658 -30.45 -8.07 -46.52
C LYS A 658 -31.60 -7.23 -45.95
N GLU A 659 -31.31 -6.10 -45.33
CA GLU A 659 -32.34 -5.15 -44.85
C GLU A 659 -33.15 -4.56 -46.01
N ASN A 660 -32.53 -4.33 -47.17
CA ASN A 660 -33.19 -3.85 -48.39
C ASN A 660 -33.83 -4.97 -49.25
N SER A 661 -33.81 -6.23 -48.81
CA SER A 661 -34.27 -7.40 -49.59
C SER A 661 -33.56 -7.58 -50.94
N GLU A 662 -32.28 -7.20 -51.02
CA GLU A 662 -31.42 -7.39 -52.18
C GLU A 662 -30.66 -8.74 -52.11
N ASP A 663 -30.25 -9.27 -53.28
CA ASP A 663 -29.44 -10.49 -53.36
C ASP A 663 -28.03 -10.26 -52.79
N THR A 664 -27.63 -11.10 -51.84
CA THR A 664 -26.32 -11.07 -51.18
C THR A 664 -25.41 -12.23 -51.54
N THR A 665 -25.82 -13.15 -52.43
CA THR A 665 -25.13 -14.42 -52.69
C THR A 665 -23.66 -14.22 -53.09
N GLU A 666 -23.38 -13.28 -53.99
CA GLU A 666 -22.00 -12.95 -54.43
C GLU A 666 -21.17 -12.32 -53.31
N LEU A 667 -21.74 -11.40 -52.52
CA LEU A 667 -21.04 -10.78 -51.40
C LEU A 667 -20.74 -11.78 -50.28
N GLU A 668 -21.67 -12.70 -50.01
CA GLU A 668 -21.48 -13.77 -49.03
C GLU A 668 -20.38 -14.73 -49.46
N LYS A 669 -20.30 -15.06 -50.76
CA LYS A 669 -19.22 -15.85 -51.33
C LYS A 669 -17.87 -15.14 -51.22
N GLU A 670 -17.82 -13.83 -51.52
CA GLU A 670 -16.60 -13.03 -51.34
C GLU A 670 -16.20 -12.95 -49.86
N LEU A 671 -17.16 -12.74 -48.95
CA LEU A 671 -16.93 -12.71 -47.51
C LEU A 671 -16.36 -14.04 -47.03
N GLN A 672 -16.96 -15.16 -47.44
CA GLN A 672 -16.51 -16.50 -47.05
C GLN A 672 -15.08 -16.75 -47.53
N ALA A 673 -14.77 -16.42 -48.79
CA ALA A 673 -13.43 -16.55 -49.34
C ALA A 673 -12.39 -15.72 -48.55
N LYS A 674 -12.71 -14.46 -48.18
CA LYS A 674 -11.81 -13.63 -47.35
C LYS A 674 -11.67 -14.15 -45.92
N VAL A 675 -12.74 -14.66 -45.32
CA VAL A 675 -12.72 -15.24 -43.96
C VAL A 675 -11.87 -16.51 -43.94
N ASP A 676 -12.03 -17.41 -44.91
CA ASP A 676 -11.32 -18.69 -44.96
C ASP A 676 -9.80 -18.56 -45.05
N VAL A 677 -9.31 -17.52 -45.74
CA VAL A 677 -7.87 -17.24 -45.86
C VAL A 677 -7.33 -16.34 -44.75
N SER A 678 -8.22 -15.76 -43.91
CA SER A 678 -7.83 -14.83 -42.86
C SER A 678 -6.99 -15.50 -41.77
N TYR A 679 -6.04 -14.76 -41.20
CA TYR A 679 -5.24 -15.25 -40.07
C TYR A 679 -6.09 -15.50 -38.82
N ASP A 680 -7.23 -14.81 -38.66
CA ASP A 680 -8.16 -15.04 -37.55
C ASP A 680 -8.77 -16.45 -37.60
N GLU A 681 -9.20 -16.87 -38.80
CA GLU A 681 -9.81 -18.19 -39.04
C GLU A 681 -8.74 -19.29 -39.03
N LYS A 682 -7.58 -19.06 -39.67
CA LYS A 682 -6.43 -19.98 -39.56
C LYS A 682 -6.03 -20.21 -38.10
N ALA A 683 -6.04 -19.17 -37.26
CA ALA A 683 -5.73 -19.30 -35.84
C ALA A 683 -6.77 -20.15 -35.08
N ARG A 684 -8.06 -20.07 -35.45
CA ARG A 684 -9.10 -20.93 -34.87
C ARG A 684 -8.91 -22.39 -35.29
N ARG A 685 -8.61 -22.64 -36.58
CA ARG A 685 -8.35 -23.99 -37.10
C ARG A 685 -7.13 -24.62 -36.44
N TYR A 686 -6.04 -23.86 -36.30
CA TYR A 686 -4.85 -24.31 -35.59
C TYR A 686 -5.12 -24.59 -34.11
N PHE A 687 -5.92 -23.75 -33.44
CA PHE A 687 -6.30 -24.02 -32.06
C PHE A 687 -7.14 -25.30 -31.93
N LYS A 688 -8.09 -25.51 -32.86
CA LYS A 688 -8.87 -26.73 -32.91
C LYS A 688 -8.00 -27.97 -33.14
N SER A 689 -7.01 -27.92 -34.03
CA SER A 689 -6.10 -29.06 -34.23
C SER A 689 -5.30 -29.39 -32.97
N MET A 690 -4.90 -28.40 -32.18
CA MET A 690 -4.29 -28.65 -30.86
C MET A 690 -5.27 -29.29 -29.87
N GLU A 691 -6.55 -28.89 -29.85
CA GLU A 691 -7.58 -29.53 -29.01
C GLU A 691 -7.90 -30.96 -29.47
N ASP A 692 -7.83 -31.24 -30.77
CA ASP A 692 -8.03 -32.56 -31.38
C ASP A 692 -6.79 -33.48 -31.21
N GLY A 693 -5.67 -32.97 -30.68
CA GLY A 693 -4.47 -33.75 -30.39
C GLY A 693 -3.50 -33.90 -31.56
N ASP A 694 -3.54 -33.00 -32.55
CA ASP A 694 -2.60 -33.01 -33.69
C ASP A 694 -1.15 -32.82 -33.23
N GLU A 695 -0.33 -33.85 -33.42
CA GLU A 695 1.03 -33.87 -32.89
C GLU A 695 1.93 -32.79 -33.54
N GLY A 696 1.69 -32.44 -34.81
CA GLY A 696 2.42 -31.37 -35.49
C GLY A 696 2.21 -30.01 -34.83
N ALA A 697 0.96 -29.66 -34.54
CA ALA A 697 0.61 -28.44 -33.83
C ALA A 697 1.12 -28.43 -32.37
N LEU A 698 1.04 -29.57 -31.68
CA LEU A 698 1.50 -29.71 -30.30
C LEU A 698 3.02 -29.61 -30.15
N VAL A 699 3.81 -30.07 -31.11
CA VAL A 699 5.28 -29.96 -31.07
C VAL A 699 5.73 -28.50 -31.03
N LEU A 700 5.17 -27.64 -31.89
CA LEU A 700 5.53 -26.22 -31.91
C LEU A 700 5.08 -25.50 -30.62
N TRP A 701 3.88 -25.81 -30.15
CA TRP A 701 3.37 -25.29 -28.88
C TRP A 701 4.28 -25.68 -27.69
N ARG A 702 4.69 -26.95 -27.59
CA ARG A 702 5.63 -27.43 -26.55
C ARG A 702 6.95 -26.68 -26.60
N ARG A 703 7.51 -26.48 -27.81
CA ARG A 703 8.75 -25.70 -27.99
C ARG A 703 8.64 -24.29 -27.42
N PHE A 704 7.56 -23.57 -27.74
CA PHE A 704 7.32 -22.22 -27.21
C PHE A 704 7.13 -22.22 -25.70
N ARG A 705 6.39 -23.21 -25.17
CA ARG A 705 6.16 -23.37 -23.74
C ARG A 705 7.46 -23.61 -22.97
N ASP A 706 8.27 -24.57 -23.40
CA ASP A 706 9.47 -24.99 -22.68
C ASP A 706 10.53 -23.88 -22.66
N LEU A 707 10.77 -23.23 -23.79
CA LEU A 707 11.68 -22.08 -23.88
C LEU A 707 11.22 -20.90 -23.00
N SER A 708 9.91 -20.65 -22.96
CA SER A 708 9.35 -19.60 -22.09
C SER A 708 9.55 -19.93 -20.61
N ILE A 709 9.38 -21.20 -20.22
CA ILE A 709 9.57 -21.66 -18.83
C ILE A 709 11.02 -21.47 -18.39
N GLU A 710 12.00 -21.84 -19.22
CA GLU A 710 13.42 -21.62 -18.88
C GLU A 710 13.72 -20.13 -18.67
N LYS A 711 13.20 -19.25 -19.55
CA LYS A 711 13.39 -17.80 -19.37
C LYS A 711 12.68 -17.25 -18.14
N TYR A 712 11.51 -17.79 -17.80
CA TYR A 712 10.79 -17.43 -16.58
C TYR A 712 11.54 -17.84 -15.32
N LYS A 713 12.18 -19.02 -15.29
CA LYS A 713 13.00 -19.47 -14.15
C LYS A 713 14.10 -18.46 -13.82
N GLU A 714 14.81 -17.95 -14.83
CA GLU A 714 15.82 -16.88 -14.65
C GLU A 714 15.21 -15.61 -14.04
N THR A 715 14.07 -15.17 -14.58
CA THR A 715 13.39 -13.94 -14.14
C THR A 715 12.89 -14.05 -12.70
N TYR A 716 12.29 -15.20 -12.34
CA TYR A 716 11.80 -15.45 -10.98
C TYR A 716 12.94 -15.65 -9.98
N ALA A 717 14.04 -16.31 -10.38
CA ALA A 717 15.21 -16.47 -9.52
C ALA A 717 15.81 -15.12 -9.11
N ARG A 718 15.83 -14.14 -10.02
CA ARG A 718 16.24 -12.76 -9.70
C ARG A 718 15.36 -12.09 -8.64
N LEU A 719 14.09 -12.50 -8.51
CA LEU A 719 13.15 -12.06 -7.46
C LEU A 719 13.13 -13.01 -6.24
N ASN A 720 14.11 -13.91 -6.11
CA ASN A 720 14.17 -14.96 -5.08
C ASN A 720 12.94 -15.88 -5.05
N ILE A 721 12.40 -16.23 -6.23
CA ILE A 721 11.26 -17.12 -6.38
C ILE A 721 11.65 -18.32 -7.24
N ASP A 722 11.45 -19.50 -6.68
CA ASP A 722 11.49 -20.80 -7.34
C ASP A 722 10.09 -21.44 -7.27
N PHE A 723 9.58 -21.97 -8.38
CA PHE A 723 8.29 -22.65 -8.43
C PHE A 723 8.47 -24.17 -8.36
N ASP A 724 7.63 -24.85 -7.59
CA ASP A 724 7.62 -26.31 -7.48
C ASP A 724 6.94 -26.96 -8.69
N ARG A 725 5.95 -26.27 -9.28
CA ARG A 725 5.18 -26.73 -10.44
C ARG A 725 4.90 -25.59 -11.42
N TYR A 726 5.30 -25.80 -12.67
CA TYR A 726 4.87 -24.99 -13.82
C TYR A 726 3.68 -25.69 -14.47
N SER A 727 2.48 -25.35 -14.02
CA SER A 727 1.23 -25.85 -14.57
C SER A 727 0.73 -24.97 -15.73
N GLY A 728 -0.47 -25.24 -16.25
CA GLY A 728 -1.09 -24.41 -17.29
C GLY A 728 -2.49 -24.89 -17.67
N GLU A 729 -3.23 -24.03 -18.36
CA GLU A 729 -4.56 -24.34 -18.90
C GLU A 729 -4.54 -25.55 -19.85
N SER A 730 -3.40 -25.79 -20.51
CA SER A 730 -3.14 -26.94 -21.39
C SER A 730 -3.09 -28.28 -20.67
N GLN A 731 -2.80 -28.28 -19.37
CA GLN A 731 -2.58 -29.51 -18.60
C GLN A 731 -3.86 -30.05 -17.96
N VAL A 732 -4.97 -29.31 -18.05
CA VAL A 732 -6.27 -29.78 -17.57
C VAL A 732 -6.75 -30.92 -18.45
N LYS A 733 -6.97 -32.10 -17.86
CA LYS A 733 -7.23 -33.31 -18.63
C LYS A 733 -8.61 -33.26 -19.30
N PRO A 734 -8.76 -33.76 -20.54
CA PRO A 734 -10.07 -33.86 -21.20
C PRO A 734 -11.12 -34.61 -20.36
N GLU A 735 -10.71 -35.66 -19.63
CA GLU A 735 -11.62 -36.41 -18.76
C GLU A 735 -12.13 -35.56 -17.59
N SER A 736 -11.29 -34.67 -17.05
CA SER A 736 -11.67 -33.78 -15.96
C SER A 736 -12.63 -32.68 -16.42
N LEU A 737 -12.45 -32.17 -17.64
CA LEU A 737 -13.42 -31.27 -18.27
C LEU A 737 -14.77 -31.97 -18.45
N ALA A 738 -14.79 -33.20 -18.96
CA ALA A 738 -16.02 -33.99 -19.12
C ALA A 738 -16.72 -34.21 -17.77
N LYS A 739 -15.98 -34.59 -16.72
CA LYS A 739 -16.51 -34.73 -15.35
C LYS A 739 -17.10 -33.43 -14.80
N ALA A 740 -16.44 -32.29 -15.05
CA ALA A 740 -16.95 -30.99 -14.61
C ALA A 740 -18.30 -30.66 -15.27
N TYR A 741 -18.44 -30.94 -16.57
CA TYR A 741 -19.72 -30.78 -17.27
C TYR A 741 -20.81 -31.70 -16.75
N GLU A 742 -20.50 -32.99 -16.59
CA GLU A 742 -21.44 -33.97 -16.05
C GLU A 742 -21.91 -33.56 -14.64
N ALA A 743 -21.00 -33.10 -13.79
CA ALA A 743 -21.33 -32.65 -12.44
C ALA A 743 -22.26 -31.44 -12.44
N MET A 744 -22.02 -30.43 -13.28
CA MET A 744 -22.88 -29.25 -13.40
C MET A 744 -24.26 -29.60 -13.97
N ALA A 745 -24.34 -30.49 -14.96
CA ALA A 745 -25.59 -30.95 -15.55
C ALA A 745 -26.41 -31.77 -14.55
N LYS A 746 -25.78 -32.76 -13.89
CA LYS A 746 -26.43 -33.65 -12.93
C LYS A 746 -27.01 -32.93 -11.71
N THR A 747 -26.38 -31.84 -11.29
CA THR A 747 -26.84 -31.03 -10.14
C THR A 747 -27.83 -29.93 -10.53
N GLY A 748 -28.14 -29.78 -11.83
CA GLY A 748 -29.02 -28.72 -12.33
C GLY A 748 -28.42 -27.32 -12.20
N VAL A 749 -27.10 -27.20 -12.09
CA VAL A 749 -26.39 -25.92 -11.94
C VAL A 749 -26.26 -25.21 -13.28
N SER A 750 -25.99 -25.97 -14.34
CA SER A 750 -25.93 -25.48 -15.72
C SER A 750 -27.23 -25.72 -16.49
N GLU A 751 -27.52 -24.85 -17.44
CA GLU A 751 -28.64 -24.98 -18.38
C GLU A 751 -28.19 -24.60 -19.80
N GLU A 752 -28.86 -25.16 -20.81
CA GLU A 752 -28.67 -24.74 -22.19
C GLU A 752 -29.42 -23.43 -22.45
N SER A 753 -28.75 -22.49 -23.14
CA SER A 753 -29.31 -21.20 -23.52
C SER A 753 -28.73 -20.77 -24.86
N GLU A 754 -29.59 -20.68 -25.88
CA GLU A 754 -29.23 -20.28 -27.26
C GLU A 754 -28.10 -21.14 -27.88
N GLY A 755 -28.01 -22.43 -27.53
CA GLY A 755 -26.97 -23.35 -28.00
C GLY A 755 -25.66 -23.31 -27.21
N ALA A 756 -25.53 -22.41 -26.24
CA ALA A 756 -24.42 -22.40 -25.28
C ALA A 756 -24.85 -23.03 -23.95
N VAL A 757 -23.89 -23.48 -23.13
CA VAL A 757 -24.18 -23.93 -21.76
C VAL A 757 -23.81 -22.81 -20.80
N ILE A 758 -24.75 -22.42 -19.94
CA ILE A 758 -24.60 -21.31 -19.00
C ILE A 758 -24.90 -21.73 -17.57
N VAL A 759 -24.38 -20.96 -16.61
CA VAL A 759 -24.76 -21.01 -15.19
C VAL A 759 -25.43 -19.70 -14.82
N ASP A 760 -26.72 -19.76 -14.44
CA ASP A 760 -27.47 -18.62 -13.94
C ASP A 760 -27.43 -18.57 -12.41
N PHE A 761 -26.48 -17.84 -11.85
CA PHE A 761 -26.30 -17.74 -10.41
C PHE A 761 -27.48 -17.07 -9.71
N ALA A 762 -28.32 -16.32 -10.42
CA ALA A 762 -29.52 -15.73 -9.83
C ALA A 762 -30.55 -16.79 -9.42
N LYS A 763 -30.65 -17.90 -10.19
CA LYS A 763 -31.50 -19.05 -9.86
C LYS A 763 -31.01 -19.81 -8.62
N HIS A 764 -29.70 -19.78 -8.38
CA HIS A 764 -29.02 -20.46 -7.27
C HIS A 764 -28.76 -19.56 -6.05
N GLY A 765 -29.55 -18.49 -5.88
CA GLY A 765 -29.50 -17.61 -4.71
C GLY A 765 -28.36 -16.59 -4.67
N ALA A 766 -27.52 -16.53 -5.71
CA ALA A 766 -26.33 -15.66 -5.80
C ALA A 766 -26.46 -14.57 -6.88
N LYS A 767 -27.55 -13.78 -6.82
CA LYS A 767 -27.91 -12.75 -7.83
C LYS A 767 -26.79 -11.78 -8.25
N LYS A 768 -25.83 -11.51 -7.37
CA LYS A 768 -24.71 -10.57 -7.65
C LYS A 768 -23.69 -11.13 -8.65
N LEU A 769 -23.67 -12.45 -8.86
CA LEU A 769 -22.73 -13.12 -9.77
C LEU A 769 -23.24 -13.19 -11.22
N GLY A 770 -24.49 -12.78 -11.49
CA GLY A 770 -25.03 -12.72 -12.85
C GLY A 770 -25.15 -14.09 -13.52
N LYS A 771 -24.80 -14.14 -14.81
CA LYS A 771 -24.73 -15.36 -15.62
C LYS A 771 -23.31 -15.56 -16.13
N ALA A 772 -22.83 -16.80 -16.17
CA ALA A 772 -21.56 -17.15 -16.80
C ALA A 772 -21.79 -18.18 -17.90
N ILE A 773 -21.07 -18.05 -19.01
CA ILE A 773 -21.03 -19.08 -20.06
C ILE A 773 -19.91 -20.06 -19.68
N VAL A 774 -20.19 -21.36 -19.73
CA VAL A 774 -19.22 -22.43 -19.47
C VAL A 774 -18.82 -23.17 -20.75
N VAL A 775 -19.77 -23.36 -21.68
CA VAL A 775 -19.51 -23.89 -23.03
C VAL A 775 -20.07 -22.93 -24.05
N ARG A 776 -19.32 -22.66 -25.11
CA ARG A 776 -19.81 -21.91 -26.27
C ARG A 776 -20.71 -22.76 -27.16
N LYS A 777 -21.33 -22.12 -28.16
CA LYS A 777 -22.18 -22.80 -29.15
C LYS A 777 -21.43 -23.81 -30.04
N ASP A 778 -20.12 -23.60 -30.21
CA ASP A 778 -19.21 -24.48 -30.97
C ASP A 778 -18.69 -25.67 -30.15
N GLY A 779 -19.11 -25.80 -28.88
CA GLY A 779 -18.66 -26.86 -27.97
C GLY A 779 -17.36 -26.54 -27.22
N THR A 780 -16.69 -25.42 -27.50
CA THR A 780 -15.39 -25.12 -26.89
C THR A 780 -15.54 -24.72 -25.40
N PRO A 781 -14.77 -25.34 -24.48
CA PRO A 781 -14.74 -24.98 -23.06
C PRO A 781 -14.14 -23.59 -22.84
N LEU A 782 -14.76 -22.81 -21.95
CA LEU A 782 -14.24 -21.51 -21.51
C LEU A 782 -13.36 -21.62 -20.26
N TYR A 783 -12.64 -20.54 -19.95
CA TYR A 783 -11.75 -20.44 -18.77
C TYR A 783 -12.40 -20.94 -17.47
N LEU A 784 -13.67 -20.56 -17.21
CA LEU A 784 -14.37 -20.98 -16.01
C LEU A 784 -14.52 -22.50 -15.92
N THR A 785 -14.79 -23.20 -17.03
CA THR A 785 -14.84 -24.67 -17.02
C THR A 785 -13.47 -25.26 -16.75
N ARG A 786 -12.42 -24.76 -17.39
CA ARG A 786 -11.05 -25.24 -17.17
C ARG A 786 -10.68 -25.11 -15.69
N ASP A 787 -11.01 -23.99 -15.06
CA ASP A 787 -10.73 -23.78 -13.63
C ASP A 787 -11.57 -24.68 -12.72
N ILE A 788 -12.83 -25.00 -13.08
CA ILE A 788 -13.66 -25.97 -12.35
C ILE A 788 -13.07 -27.38 -12.42
N ALA A 789 -12.47 -27.76 -13.55
CA ALA A 789 -11.76 -29.03 -13.66
C ALA A 789 -10.43 -28.99 -12.89
N ALA A 790 -9.63 -27.94 -13.08
CA ALA A 790 -8.33 -27.78 -12.45
C ALA A 790 -8.39 -27.78 -10.91
N ILE A 791 -9.37 -27.11 -10.31
CA ILE A 791 -9.55 -27.11 -8.84
C ILE A 791 -9.80 -28.51 -8.27
N VAL A 792 -10.50 -29.38 -9.02
CA VAL A 792 -10.75 -30.77 -8.62
C VAL A 792 -9.50 -31.62 -8.81
N GLU A 793 -8.82 -31.50 -9.95
CA GLU A 793 -7.56 -32.21 -10.21
C GLU A 793 -6.50 -31.91 -9.14
N ARG A 794 -6.37 -30.65 -8.75
CA ARG A 794 -5.42 -30.22 -7.71
C ARG A 794 -5.75 -30.83 -6.35
N ASP A 795 -7.03 -31.00 -6.02
CA ASP A 795 -7.46 -31.64 -4.77
C ASP A 795 -7.20 -33.15 -4.79
N GLU A 796 -7.43 -33.79 -5.94
CA GLU A 796 -7.15 -35.21 -6.16
C GLU A 796 -5.64 -35.52 -6.12
N GLU A 797 -4.80 -34.65 -6.69
CA GLU A 797 -3.34 -34.83 -6.72
C GLU A 797 -2.68 -34.48 -5.39
N PHE A 798 -3.01 -33.33 -4.80
CA PHE A 798 -2.25 -32.80 -3.66
C PHE A 798 -2.92 -33.02 -2.30
N HIS A 799 -4.24 -33.24 -2.27
CA HIS A 799 -5.03 -33.31 -1.03
C HIS A 799 -4.74 -32.12 -0.09
N PHE A 800 -4.77 -30.91 -0.63
CA PHE A 800 -4.34 -29.70 0.08
C PHE A 800 -5.31 -29.29 1.20
N ASP A 801 -4.83 -28.76 2.31
CA ASP A 801 -5.68 -28.22 3.38
C ASP A 801 -6.15 -26.78 3.06
N LYS A 802 -5.40 -26.05 2.24
CA LYS A 802 -5.73 -24.69 1.79
C LYS A 802 -5.20 -24.41 0.39
N MET A 803 -5.90 -23.57 -0.37
CA MET A 803 -5.39 -23.05 -1.65
C MET A 803 -5.59 -21.54 -1.74
N LEU A 804 -4.52 -20.81 -2.10
CA LEU A 804 -4.54 -19.37 -2.34
C LEU A 804 -4.41 -19.10 -3.84
N TYR A 805 -5.37 -18.34 -4.37
CA TYR A 805 -5.31 -17.79 -5.72
C TYR A 805 -4.88 -16.32 -5.65
N VAL A 806 -3.64 -16.00 -6.04
CA VAL A 806 -3.11 -14.63 -6.01
C VAL A 806 -3.36 -13.97 -7.36
N VAL A 807 -4.61 -13.51 -7.56
CA VAL A 807 -5.09 -13.00 -8.85
C VAL A 807 -5.59 -11.56 -8.70
N ALA A 808 -5.38 -10.72 -9.71
CA ALA A 808 -5.74 -9.30 -9.67
C ALA A 808 -7.26 -9.10 -9.42
N ALA A 809 -7.64 -7.96 -8.82
CA ALA A 809 -9.02 -7.67 -8.44
C ALA A 809 -9.99 -7.58 -9.64
N GLN A 810 -9.46 -7.43 -10.86
CA GLN A 810 -10.23 -7.52 -12.11
C GLN A 810 -10.96 -8.87 -12.23
N GLN A 811 -10.44 -9.93 -11.61
CA GLN A 811 -10.98 -11.29 -11.66
C GLN A 811 -11.80 -11.67 -10.41
N ASP A 812 -12.14 -10.70 -9.55
CA ASP A 812 -12.97 -10.94 -8.35
C ASP A 812 -14.29 -11.67 -8.71
N LEU A 813 -14.93 -11.28 -9.81
CA LEU A 813 -16.18 -11.92 -10.27
C LEU A 813 -15.94 -13.37 -10.72
N HIS A 814 -14.89 -13.62 -11.50
CA HIS A 814 -14.55 -14.93 -12.05
C HIS A 814 -14.27 -15.95 -10.92
N LEU A 815 -13.42 -15.59 -9.95
CA LEU A 815 -13.09 -16.44 -8.81
C LEU A 815 -14.30 -16.67 -7.89
N ALA A 816 -15.15 -15.65 -7.71
CA ALA A 816 -16.39 -15.81 -6.96
C ALA A 816 -17.39 -16.75 -7.67
N GLN A 817 -17.45 -16.70 -9.01
CA GLN A 817 -18.23 -17.63 -9.81
C GLN A 817 -17.67 -19.06 -9.71
N LEU A 818 -16.35 -19.23 -9.84
CA LEU A 818 -15.67 -20.52 -9.67
C LEU A 818 -16.02 -21.17 -8.33
N PHE A 819 -15.76 -20.50 -7.22
CA PHE A 819 -16.02 -21.05 -5.89
C PHE A 819 -17.51 -21.34 -5.67
N LYS A 820 -18.39 -20.51 -6.25
CA LYS A 820 -19.82 -20.73 -6.15
C LYS A 820 -20.26 -21.95 -6.96
N VAL A 821 -19.73 -22.17 -8.17
CA VAL A 821 -20.00 -23.38 -8.94
C VAL A 821 -19.50 -24.61 -8.18
N THR A 822 -18.27 -24.58 -7.63
CA THR A 822 -17.71 -25.66 -6.81
C THR A 822 -18.61 -25.99 -5.59
N GLU A 823 -19.16 -24.98 -4.91
CA GLU A 823 -20.16 -25.20 -3.85
C GLU A 823 -21.43 -25.87 -4.38
N LEU A 824 -21.97 -25.37 -5.50
CA LEU A 824 -23.26 -25.82 -6.04
C LEU A 824 -23.21 -27.24 -6.63
N VAL A 825 -22.07 -27.69 -7.16
CA VAL A 825 -21.88 -29.08 -7.63
C VAL A 825 -21.66 -30.08 -6.48
N GLY A 826 -21.79 -29.64 -5.22
CA GLY A 826 -21.72 -30.47 -4.02
C GLY A 826 -20.34 -30.53 -3.35
N ARG A 827 -19.35 -29.75 -3.81
CA ARG A 827 -17.97 -29.71 -3.28
C ARG A 827 -17.73 -28.48 -2.40
N LYS A 828 -18.66 -28.23 -1.47
CA LYS A 828 -18.57 -27.09 -0.54
C LYS A 828 -17.34 -27.16 0.37
N ASP A 829 -16.89 -28.37 0.72
CA ASP A 829 -15.65 -28.62 1.45
C ASP A 829 -14.42 -28.06 0.71
N LEU A 830 -14.34 -28.27 -0.61
CA LEU A 830 -13.27 -27.81 -1.47
C LEU A 830 -13.32 -26.29 -1.67
N ALA A 831 -14.51 -25.75 -1.92
CA ALA A 831 -14.72 -24.31 -2.05
C ALA A 831 -14.27 -23.55 -0.78
N ASN A 832 -14.56 -24.09 0.41
CA ASN A 832 -14.18 -23.47 1.69
C ASN A 832 -12.67 -23.49 1.97
N ARG A 833 -11.91 -24.41 1.35
CA ARG A 833 -10.44 -24.47 1.45
C ARG A 833 -9.75 -23.47 0.51
N CYS A 834 -10.48 -22.91 -0.47
CA CYS A 834 -9.94 -21.99 -1.45
C CYS A 834 -10.17 -20.52 -1.05
N GLN A 835 -9.18 -19.66 -1.32
CA GLN A 835 -9.25 -18.24 -1.01
C GLN A 835 -8.64 -17.42 -2.15
N HIS A 836 -9.38 -16.42 -2.63
CA HIS A 836 -8.88 -15.41 -3.55
C HIS A 836 -8.14 -14.32 -2.75
N VAL A 837 -6.86 -14.10 -3.06
CA VAL A 837 -6.03 -13.03 -2.52
C VAL A 837 -5.83 -11.98 -3.61
N ASN A 838 -6.69 -10.98 -3.62
CA ASN A 838 -6.70 -9.96 -4.66
C ASN A 838 -5.72 -8.80 -4.43
N PHE A 839 -5.45 -8.06 -5.51
CA PHE A 839 -4.62 -6.86 -5.53
C PHE A 839 -5.06 -5.87 -6.62
N GLY A 840 -4.75 -4.58 -6.45
CA GLY A 840 -5.06 -3.52 -7.40
C GLY A 840 -4.07 -3.43 -8.57
N MET A 841 -4.38 -2.68 -9.62
CA MET A 841 -3.47 -2.56 -10.78
C MET A 841 -2.35 -1.55 -10.57
N VAL A 842 -1.23 -1.79 -11.24
CA VAL A 842 -0.22 -0.75 -11.52
C VAL A 842 -0.72 0.11 -12.68
N ARG A 843 -0.81 1.42 -12.47
CA ARG A 843 -1.23 2.42 -13.45
C ARG A 843 -0.02 3.05 -14.13
N GLY A 844 -0.24 3.69 -15.28
CA GLY A 844 0.81 4.36 -16.08
C GLY A 844 1.38 3.51 -17.23
N MET A 845 1.11 2.20 -17.26
CA MET A 845 1.56 1.30 -18.31
C MET A 845 0.42 0.89 -19.26
N SER A 846 0.57 1.18 -20.55
CA SER A 846 -0.40 0.80 -21.58
C SER A 846 0.29 0.40 -22.86
N THR A 847 0.01 -0.82 -23.33
CA THR A 847 0.60 -1.36 -24.58
C THR A 847 0.19 -0.49 -25.77
N ARG A 848 -1.04 0.03 -25.75
CA ARG A 848 -1.59 0.90 -26.80
C ARG A 848 -0.95 2.29 -26.85
N LYS A 849 -0.44 2.80 -25.72
CA LYS A 849 0.22 4.11 -25.66
C LYS A 849 1.74 4.02 -25.84
N GLY A 850 2.30 2.82 -26.03
CA GLY A 850 3.75 2.62 -26.08
C GLY A 850 4.47 2.82 -24.74
N THR A 851 3.73 2.90 -23.61
CA THR A 851 4.29 3.13 -22.27
C THR A 851 4.48 1.86 -21.46
N VAL A 852 4.42 0.67 -22.08
CA VAL A 852 4.71 -0.59 -21.39
C VAL A 852 6.20 -0.67 -21.16
N LYS A 853 6.58 -0.77 -19.89
CA LYS A 853 7.91 -1.22 -19.50
C LYS A 853 7.84 -2.71 -19.16
N PHE A 854 8.73 -3.51 -19.74
CA PHE A 854 8.88 -4.89 -19.34
C PHE A 854 9.56 -4.97 -17.98
N LEU A 855 9.30 -6.05 -17.23
CA LEU A 855 9.88 -6.18 -15.90
C LEU A 855 11.41 -6.17 -15.95
N ASN A 856 12.03 -6.84 -16.92
CA ASN A 856 13.48 -6.86 -17.06
C ASN A 856 14.05 -5.45 -17.29
N ASP A 857 13.37 -4.63 -18.09
CA ASP A 857 13.75 -3.22 -18.31
C ASP A 857 13.58 -2.41 -17.03
N ILE A 858 12.48 -2.60 -16.30
CA ILE A 858 12.26 -1.93 -15.00
C ILE A 858 13.38 -2.29 -14.02
N LEU A 859 13.69 -3.58 -13.86
CA LEU A 859 14.72 -4.02 -12.92
C LEU A 859 16.10 -3.50 -13.35
N LYS A 860 16.39 -3.46 -14.66
CA LYS A 860 17.61 -2.87 -15.20
C LYS A 860 17.68 -1.36 -14.92
N ASP A 861 16.67 -0.59 -15.31
CA ASP A 861 16.60 0.87 -15.12
C ASP A 861 16.81 1.25 -13.64
N VAL A 862 16.13 0.53 -12.74
CA VAL A 862 16.22 0.80 -11.29
C VAL A 862 17.59 0.37 -10.74
N GLY A 863 18.14 -0.75 -11.21
CA GLY A 863 19.48 -1.20 -10.85
C GLY A 863 20.57 -0.20 -11.28
N GLU A 864 20.53 0.27 -12.52
CA GLU A 864 21.44 1.31 -13.04
C GLU A 864 21.31 2.60 -12.22
N LYS A 865 20.07 3.04 -11.93
CA LYS A 865 19.84 4.20 -11.08
C LYS A 865 20.44 4.03 -9.68
N MET A 866 20.31 2.85 -9.08
CA MET A 866 20.92 2.55 -7.78
C MET A 866 22.43 2.51 -7.83
N HIS A 867 23.01 2.01 -8.92
CA HIS A 867 24.44 2.02 -9.14
C HIS A 867 24.99 3.45 -9.17
N GLU A 868 24.32 4.35 -9.90
CA GLU A 868 24.68 5.77 -9.95
C GLU A 868 24.58 6.45 -8.57
N VAL A 869 23.58 6.09 -7.75
CA VAL A 869 23.49 6.64 -6.40
C VAL A 869 24.60 6.09 -5.50
N MET A 870 24.94 4.80 -5.59
CA MET A 870 26.03 4.20 -4.82
C MET A 870 27.38 4.88 -5.11
N LYS A 871 27.66 5.24 -6.37
CA LYS A 871 28.90 5.91 -6.78
C LYS A 871 29.12 7.28 -6.12
N LYS A 872 28.05 7.93 -5.62
CA LYS A 872 28.16 9.25 -4.95
C LYS A 872 28.97 9.23 -3.65
N ASN A 873 29.12 8.06 -3.01
CA ASN A 873 29.97 7.90 -1.84
C ASN A 873 31.18 7.01 -2.19
N THR A 874 32.18 7.60 -2.84
CA THR A 874 33.36 6.91 -3.38
C THR A 874 34.05 6.02 -2.33
N ALA A 875 34.26 6.55 -1.11
CA ALA A 875 34.93 5.83 -0.04
C ALA A 875 34.16 4.57 0.43
N LYS A 876 32.82 4.56 0.34
CA LYS A 876 32.00 3.39 0.64
C LYS A 876 31.88 2.44 -0.54
N TYR A 877 31.77 3.00 -1.75
CA TYR A 877 31.68 2.26 -2.99
C TYR A 877 32.88 1.33 -3.19
N GLU A 878 34.10 1.81 -2.92
CA GLU A 878 35.33 1.00 -3.00
C GLU A 878 35.36 -0.21 -2.05
N GLN A 879 34.54 -0.21 -1.00
CA GLN A 879 34.45 -1.30 -0.03
C GLN A 879 33.46 -2.40 -0.45
N VAL A 880 32.71 -2.18 -1.53
CA VAL A 880 31.71 -3.12 -2.05
C VAL A 880 32.37 -4.06 -3.05
N ALA A 881 32.45 -5.36 -2.72
CA ALA A 881 33.14 -6.35 -3.55
C ALA A 881 32.52 -6.52 -4.94
N ASN A 882 31.19 -6.44 -5.05
CA ASN A 882 30.46 -6.52 -6.32
C ASN A 882 29.41 -5.40 -6.41
N PRO A 883 29.82 -4.19 -6.86
CA PRO A 883 28.92 -3.04 -6.90
C PRO A 883 27.71 -3.21 -7.83
N GLU A 884 27.87 -3.90 -8.96
CA GLU A 884 26.78 -4.12 -9.93
C GLU A 884 25.70 -5.04 -9.35
N GLN A 885 26.10 -6.16 -8.75
CA GLN A 885 25.16 -7.08 -8.10
C GLN A 885 24.46 -6.42 -6.90
N THR A 886 25.20 -5.61 -6.13
CA THR A 886 24.64 -4.86 -4.99
C THR A 886 23.61 -3.85 -5.49
N ALA A 887 23.93 -3.11 -6.55
CA ALA A 887 23.01 -2.17 -7.18
C ALA A 887 21.73 -2.86 -7.70
N ASP A 888 21.87 -4.05 -8.29
CA ASP A 888 20.73 -4.85 -8.73
C ASP A 888 19.81 -5.22 -7.57
N ILE A 889 20.39 -5.71 -6.46
CA ILE A 889 19.66 -6.05 -5.23
C ILE A 889 18.93 -4.82 -4.67
N LEU A 890 19.60 -3.66 -4.61
CA LEU A 890 18.99 -2.41 -4.16
C LEU A 890 17.85 -1.99 -5.09
N GLY A 891 18.01 -2.18 -6.40
CA GLY A 891 16.99 -1.86 -7.39
C GLY A 891 15.75 -2.74 -7.24
N ILE A 892 15.92 -4.05 -7.17
CA ILE A 892 14.82 -5.00 -6.90
C ILE A 892 14.12 -4.66 -5.58
N THR A 893 14.89 -4.35 -4.54
CA THR A 893 14.34 -3.96 -3.23
C THR A 893 13.49 -2.71 -3.32
N SER A 894 13.91 -1.71 -4.10
CA SER A 894 13.18 -0.47 -4.35
C SER A 894 11.80 -0.74 -4.96
N VAL A 895 11.73 -1.59 -5.98
CA VAL A 895 10.47 -1.94 -6.65
C VAL A 895 9.55 -2.76 -5.74
N MET A 896 10.09 -3.78 -5.06
CA MET A 896 9.29 -4.65 -4.19
C MET A 896 8.71 -3.90 -2.99
N VAL A 897 9.52 -3.08 -2.32
CA VAL A 897 9.06 -2.32 -1.14
C VAL A 897 8.01 -1.30 -1.53
N GLN A 898 8.19 -0.58 -2.64
CA GLN A 898 7.17 0.37 -3.11
C GLN A 898 5.80 -0.29 -3.35
N ASP A 899 5.78 -1.48 -3.98
CA ASP A 899 4.52 -2.20 -4.21
C ASP A 899 3.86 -2.65 -2.89
N MET A 900 4.67 -3.13 -1.96
CA MET A 900 4.25 -3.73 -0.70
C MET A 900 3.93 -2.70 0.42
N SER A 901 4.33 -1.43 0.27
CA SER A 901 4.09 -0.37 1.26
C SER A 901 2.61 -0.12 1.50
N GLY A 902 1.77 -0.29 0.47
CA GLY A 902 0.32 -0.19 0.56
C GLY A 902 -0.38 -1.53 0.82
N LYS A 903 -1.67 -1.48 1.17
CA LYS A 903 -2.51 -2.69 1.11
C LYS A 903 -2.61 -3.17 -0.33
N ARG A 904 -2.62 -4.50 -0.53
CA ARG A 904 -2.63 -5.12 -1.87
C ARG A 904 -3.73 -4.58 -2.78
N ILE A 905 -4.94 -4.37 -2.23
CA ILE A 905 -6.12 -3.90 -2.99
C ILE A 905 -5.94 -2.51 -3.62
N ASN A 906 -5.02 -1.70 -3.11
CA ASN A 906 -4.75 -0.39 -3.67
C ASN A 906 -3.97 -0.55 -4.98
N GLY A 907 -4.41 0.15 -6.03
CA GLY A 907 -3.55 0.40 -7.19
C GLY A 907 -2.61 1.58 -6.93
N TYR A 908 -1.49 1.64 -7.64
CA TYR A 908 -0.53 2.74 -7.58
C TYR A 908 -0.05 3.12 -8.98
N GLU A 909 0.51 4.32 -9.11
CA GLU A 909 1.13 4.79 -10.34
C GLU A 909 2.63 4.49 -10.31
N PHE A 910 3.16 3.93 -11.39
CA PHE A 910 4.58 3.59 -11.47
C PHE A 910 5.41 4.87 -11.57
N ASN A 911 6.26 5.12 -10.58
CA ASN A 911 7.19 6.26 -10.57
C ASN A 911 8.58 5.79 -10.12
N LEU A 912 9.55 5.87 -11.04
CA LEU A 912 10.94 5.46 -10.84
C LEU A 912 11.67 6.30 -9.77
N ASP A 913 11.40 7.60 -9.72
CA ASP A 913 12.04 8.50 -8.76
C ASP A 913 11.58 8.23 -7.33
N ASP A 914 10.29 7.94 -7.15
CA ASP A 914 9.74 7.60 -5.82
C ASP A 914 10.29 6.26 -5.31
N MET A 915 10.43 5.27 -6.20
CA MET A 915 10.96 3.95 -5.86
C MET A 915 12.42 4.02 -5.42
N THR A 916 13.22 4.85 -6.09
CA THR A 916 14.68 4.95 -5.89
C THR A 916 15.10 6.02 -4.88
N SER A 917 14.15 6.67 -4.21
CA SER A 917 14.45 7.64 -3.15
C SER A 917 15.09 6.94 -1.95
N PHE A 918 16.15 7.54 -1.39
CA PHE A 918 16.71 7.16 -0.08
C PHE A 918 16.02 7.87 1.09
N GLU A 919 15.18 8.87 0.77
CA GLU A 919 14.40 9.60 1.75
C GLU A 919 13.03 8.95 1.95
N GLY A 920 12.66 8.76 3.21
CA GLY A 920 11.39 8.17 3.62
C GLY A 920 11.40 6.65 3.75
N ASP A 921 10.20 6.08 3.76
CA ASP A 921 9.98 4.65 4.00
C ASP A 921 10.15 3.86 2.68
N THR A 922 11.39 3.75 2.22
CA THR A 922 11.73 3.13 0.94
C THR A 922 12.57 1.86 1.10
N GLY A 923 12.69 1.10 0.01
CA GLY A 923 13.54 -0.09 -0.03
C GLY A 923 15.02 0.20 0.28
N PRO A 924 15.63 1.22 -0.35
CA PRO A 924 17.00 1.63 -0.03
C PRO A 924 17.19 2.03 1.45
N TYR A 925 16.20 2.65 2.09
CA TYR A 925 16.28 2.99 3.51
C TYR A 925 16.37 1.75 4.41
N LEU A 926 15.59 0.69 4.14
CA LEU A 926 15.70 -0.57 4.87
C LEU A 926 17.07 -1.25 4.68
N GLN A 927 17.56 -1.26 3.44
CA GLN A 927 18.87 -1.82 3.10
C GLN A 927 20.00 -1.05 3.79
N TYR A 928 19.93 0.28 3.78
CA TYR A 928 20.89 1.14 4.47
C TYR A 928 20.90 0.89 5.98
N ALA A 929 19.73 0.74 6.60
CA ALA A 929 19.65 0.41 8.03
C ALA A 929 20.32 -0.94 8.35
N HIS A 930 20.10 -1.96 7.52
CA HIS A 930 20.77 -3.26 7.67
C HIS A 930 22.29 -3.15 7.48
N ALA A 931 22.74 -2.52 6.40
CA ALA A 931 24.16 -2.31 6.11
C ALA A 931 24.88 -1.49 7.19
N ARG A 932 24.21 -0.49 7.78
CA ARG A 932 24.73 0.31 8.90
C ARG A 932 24.91 -0.54 10.15
N LEU A 933 23.97 -1.43 10.47
CA LEU A 933 24.12 -2.38 11.58
C LEU A 933 25.26 -3.36 11.33
N CYS A 934 25.39 -3.92 10.12
CA CYS A 934 26.54 -4.75 9.74
C CYS A 934 27.87 -3.99 9.90
N SER A 935 27.91 -2.73 9.47
CA SER A 935 29.09 -1.88 9.63
C SER A 935 29.43 -1.63 11.10
N MET A 936 28.43 -1.52 11.97
CA MET A 936 28.65 -1.32 13.40
C MET A 936 29.21 -2.58 14.05
N THR A 937 28.69 -3.77 13.72
CA THR A 937 29.27 -5.05 14.17
C THR A 937 30.74 -5.16 13.78
N ARG A 938 31.08 -4.84 12.52
CA ARG A 938 32.48 -4.84 12.05
C ARG A 938 33.37 -3.87 12.83
N LYS A 939 32.89 -2.65 13.10
CA LYS A 939 33.63 -1.61 13.84
C LYS A 939 33.72 -1.86 15.34
N ALA A 940 32.81 -2.65 15.89
CA ALA A 940 32.82 -2.96 17.31
C ALA A 940 33.96 -3.93 17.67
N GLU A 941 34.45 -4.72 16.71
CA GLU A 941 35.55 -5.68 16.93
C GLU A 941 35.27 -6.62 18.12
N ILE A 942 34.01 -7.02 18.27
CA ILE A 942 33.57 -8.01 19.27
C ILE A 942 33.25 -9.30 18.52
N ASP A 943 33.79 -10.43 18.99
CA ASP A 943 33.40 -11.74 18.47
C ASP A 943 31.89 -11.97 18.75
N PRO A 944 31.06 -12.25 17.73
CA PRO A 944 29.64 -12.57 17.91
C PRO A 944 29.37 -13.65 18.97
N SER A 945 30.29 -14.59 19.20
CA SER A 945 30.15 -15.65 20.21
C SER A 945 30.03 -15.09 21.64
N GLU A 946 30.68 -13.96 21.90
CA GLU A 946 30.71 -13.32 23.20
C GLU A 946 29.41 -12.60 23.57
N LEU A 947 28.59 -12.21 22.59
CA LEU A 947 27.38 -11.41 22.81
C LEU A 947 26.37 -12.10 23.74
N SER A 948 26.39 -13.44 23.79
CA SER A 948 25.57 -14.25 24.69
C SER A 948 25.86 -14.02 26.18
N SER A 949 27.07 -13.56 26.51
CA SER A 949 27.54 -13.29 27.88
C SER A 949 27.40 -11.82 28.30
N ALA A 950 26.81 -10.96 27.46
CA ALA A 950 26.71 -9.53 27.73
C ALA A 950 25.90 -9.22 29.00
N ASN A 951 26.34 -8.22 29.79
CA ASN A 951 25.55 -7.72 30.91
C ASN A 951 24.37 -6.86 30.43
N LEU A 952 23.22 -7.50 30.21
CA LEU A 952 22.02 -6.86 29.67
C LEU A 952 21.35 -5.87 30.62
N SER A 953 21.69 -5.85 31.91
CA SER A 953 21.15 -4.89 32.89
C SER A 953 21.57 -3.45 32.59
N LEU A 954 22.61 -3.26 31.76
CA LEU A 954 23.11 -1.95 31.35
C LEU A 954 22.23 -1.24 30.30
N LEU A 955 21.29 -1.95 29.66
CA LEU A 955 20.39 -1.40 28.63
C LEU A 955 19.17 -0.70 29.26
N THR A 956 19.43 0.45 29.88
CA THR A 956 18.43 1.18 30.68
C THR A 956 17.83 2.38 29.97
N GLU A 957 18.43 2.83 28.87
CA GLU A 957 18.02 4.02 28.16
C GLU A 957 16.67 3.81 27.45
N PRO A 958 15.78 4.82 27.39
CA PRO A 958 14.48 4.69 26.75
C PRO A 958 14.52 4.17 25.30
N HIS A 959 15.51 4.60 24.51
CA HIS A 959 15.71 4.13 23.14
C HIS A 959 16.05 2.64 23.07
N ALA A 960 16.85 2.13 24.01
CA ALA A 960 17.19 0.71 24.09
C ALA A 960 15.95 -0.11 24.45
N ILE A 961 15.21 0.34 25.48
CA ILE A 961 13.97 -0.30 25.93
C ILE A 961 12.93 -0.37 24.81
N ASP A 962 12.68 0.74 24.10
CA ASP A 962 11.71 0.77 23.00
C ASP A 962 12.13 -0.15 21.84
N LEU A 963 13.42 -0.22 21.52
CA LEU A 963 13.92 -1.17 20.52
C LEU A 963 13.66 -2.62 20.96
N ILE A 964 13.98 -2.97 22.21
CA ILE A 964 13.77 -4.32 22.77
C ILE A 964 12.29 -4.70 22.75
N ARG A 965 11.39 -3.75 23.07
CA ARG A 965 9.93 -3.95 22.98
C ARG A 965 9.48 -4.23 21.55
N LEU A 966 10.05 -3.55 20.55
CA LEU A 966 9.77 -3.86 19.14
C LEU A 966 10.31 -5.24 18.76
N LEU A 967 11.51 -5.60 19.17
CA LEU A 967 12.09 -6.93 18.90
C LEU A 967 11.19 -8.04 19.46
N ALA A 968 10.68 -7.86 20.68
CA ALA A 968 9.76 -8.81 21.32
C ALA A 968 8.50 -9.07 20.49
N SER A 969 7.97 -8.04 19.82
CA SER A 969 6.71 -8.14 19.06
C SER A 969 6.82 -8.84 17.70
N TRP A 970 8.03 -9.14 17.21
CA TRP A 970 8.24 -9.73 15.88
C TRP A 970 7.45 -11.04 15.65
N PRO A 971 7.46 -12.05 16.56
CA PRO A 971 6.69 -13.28 16.35
C PRO A 971 5.18 -13.03 16.22
N ASP A 972 4.63 -12.09 17.00
CA ASP A 972 3.22 -11.68 16.91
C ASP A 972 2.90 -11.03 15.55
N VAL A 973 3.82 -10.21 15.02
CA VAL A 973 3.67 -9.58 13.69
C VAL A 973 3.65 -10.63 12.58
N VAL A 974 4.57 -11.60 12.61
CA VAL A 974 4.60 -12.70 11.62
C VAL A 974 3.32 -13.54 11.71
N PHE A 975 2.93 -13.95 12.92
CA PHE A 975 1.72 -14.74 13.11
C PHE A 975 0.46 -14.00 12.67
N ASN A 976 0.32 -12.71 13.00
CA ASN A 976 -0.80 -11.89 12.55
C ASN A 976 -0.88 -11.77 11.03
N THR A 977 0.27 -11.74 10.37
CA THR A 977 0.35 -11.63 8.92
C THR A 977 -0.29 -12.84 8.23
N THR A 978 -0.37 -14.01 8.88
CA THR A 978 -1.15 -15.17 8.36
C THR A 978 -2.66 -14.91 8.29
N LYS A 979 -3.16 -13.94 9.07
CA LYS A 979 -4.58 -13.53 9.08
C LYS A 979 -4.85 -12.41 8.08
N THR A 980 -3.97 -11.41 8.02
CA THR A 980 -4.12 -10.26 7.12
C THR A 980 -3.73 -10.62 5.69
N LEU A 981 -2.75 -11.51 5.52
CA LEU A 981 -2.07 -11.86 4.28
C LEU A 981 -1.39 -10.64 3.61
N GLU A 982 -1.23 -9.52 4.32
CA GLU A 982 -0.79 -8.23 3.79
C GLU A 982 0.72 -8.00 4.04
N PRO A 983 1.57 -7.88 2.99
CA PRO A 983 2.98 -7.54 3.13
C PRO A 983 3.25 -6.25 3.92
N THR A 984 2.38 -5.24 3.76
CA THR A 984 2.46 -3.96 4.48
C THR A 984 2.45 -4.12 6.01
N THR A 985 1.92 -5.23 6.53
CA THR A 985 1.96 -5.55 7.98
C THR A 985 3.40 -5.70 8.46
N VAL A 986 4.22 -6.43 7.70
CA VAL A 986 5.64 -6.66 8.00
C VAL A 986 6.44 -5.39 7.72
N LEU A 987 6.22 -4.73 6.58
CA LEU A 987 6.94 -3.50 6.25
C LEU A 987 6.72 -2.38 7.26
N THR A 988 5.49 -2.15 7.69
CA THR A 988 5.19 -1.13 8.71
C THR A 988 5.94 -1.40 10.02
N TYR A 989 6.09 -2.68 10.39
CA TYR A 989 6.90 -3.07 11.54
C TYR A 989 8.39 -2.77 11.33
N LEU A 990 8.95 -3.15 10.17
CA LEU A 990 10.36 -2.91 9.86
C LEU A 990 10.70 -1.41 9.80
N PHE A 991 9.84 -0.58 9.22
CA PHE A 991 10.03 0.88 9.23
C PHE A 991 9.99 1.46 10.65
N ARG A 992 9.02 1.05 11.47
CA ARG A 992 8.99 1.46 12.89
C ARG A 992 10.27 1.09 13.64
N MET A 993 10.79 -0.12 13.44
CA MET A 993 12.05 -0.55 14.05
C MET A 993 13.25 0.26 13.56
N THR A 994 13.36 0.47 12.24
CA THR A 994 14.46 1.25 11.65
C THR A 994 14.41 2.74 11.99
N HIS A 995 13.23 3.32 12.25
CA HIS A 995 13.13 4.67 12.81
C HIS A 995 13.65 4.76 14.25
N VAL A 996 13.30 3.79 15.12
CA VAL A 996 13.82 3.74 16.50
C VAL A 996 15.34 3.53 16.50
N LEU A 997 15.85 2.68 15.61
CA LEU A 997 17.29 2.53 15.40
C LEU A 997 17.94 3.85 15.00
N SER A 998 17.35 4.54 14.02
CA SER A 998 17.89 5.79 13.48
C SER A 998 17.90 6.91 14.51
N SER A 999 16.84 7.05 15.32
CA SER A 999 16.82 8.04 16.41
C SER A 999 17.72 7.66 17.58
N GLY A 1000 18.03 6.37 17.75
CA GLY A 1000 18.85 5.88 18.85
C GLY A 1000 20.36 5.96 18.60
N TYR A 1001 20.85 6.03 17.36
CA TYR A 1001 22.28 5.90 17.06
C TYR A 1001 23.18 6.96 17.73
N ASP A 1002 22.71 8.19 17.89
CA ASP A 1002 23.51 9.26 18.53
C ASP A 1002 23.54 9.14 20.06
N VAL A 1003 22.53 8.47 20.63
CA VAL A 1003 22.36 8.27 22.08
C VAL A 1003 23.03 6.98 22.54
N LEU A 1004 22.88 5.89 21.77
CA LEU A 1004 23.30 4.54 22.11
C LEU A 1004 24.62 4.16 21.40
N LYS A 1005 25.66 4.97 21.57
CA LYS A 1005 26.96 4.76 20.92
C LYS A 1005 27.57 3.41 21.30
N VAL A 1006 27.96 2.59 20.33
CA VAL A 1006 28.70 1.33 20.61
C VAL A 1006 30.20 1.63 20.71
N VAL A 1007 30.78 2.17 19.64
CA VAL A 1007 32.19 2.55 19.60
C VAL A 1007 32.44 3.72 20.55
N GLY A 1008 33.45 3.58 21.42
CA GLY A 1008 33.80 4.56 22.45
C GLY A 1008 33.08 4.40 23.79
N SER A 1009 32.19 3.42 23.94
CA SER A 1009 31.63 3.06 25.25
C SER A 1009 32.55 2.14 26.05
N GLU A 1010 32.37 2.11 27.38
CA GLU A 1010 33.01 1.15 28.28
C GLU A 1010 32.80 -0.30 27.82
N PRO A 1011 33.76 -1.23 28.04
CA PRO A 1011 33.74 -2.58 27.45
C PRO A 1011 32.43 -3.36 27.66
N GLU A 1012 31.91 -3.40 28.89
CA GLU A 1012 30.67 -4.11 29.21
C GLU A 1012 29.42 -3.47 28.57
N LEU A 1013 29.36 -2.14 28.55
CA LEU A 1013 28.26 -1.41 27.92
C LEU A 1013 28.31 -1.54 26.39
N LYS A 1014 29.52 -1.50 25.82
CA LYS A 1014 29.78 -1.75 24.40
C LYS A 1014 29.25 -3.13 24.01
N LYS A 1015 29.55 -4.16 24.80
CA LYS A 1015 29.08 -5.54 24.61
C LYS A 1015 27.56 -5.66 24.71
N ALA A 1016 26.94 -5.04 25.72
CA ALA A 1016 25.48 -5.01 25.89
C ALA A 1016 24.75 -4.33 24.72
N ARG A 1017 25.20 -3.13 24.32
CA ARG A 1017 24.63 -2.39 23.18
C ARG A 1017 24.84 -3.15 21.87
N MET A 1018 25.99 -3.79 21.68
CA MET A 1018 26.25 -4.61 20.50
C MET A 1018 25.34 -5.85 20.43
N ALA A 1019 25.10 -6.53 21.55
CA ALA A 1019 24.17 -7.67 21.59
C ALA A 1019 22.75 -7.26 21.16
N MET A 1020 22.27 -6.12 21.64
CA MET A 1020 20.98 -5.55 21.23
C MET A 1020 20.94 -5.20 19.74
N TYR A 1021 21.97 -4.52 19.22
CA TYR A 1021 22.00 -4.14 17.82
C TYR A 1021 22.18 -5.32 16.86
N ASP A 1022 22.92 -6.35 17.25
CA ASP A 1022 23.02 -7.58 16.45
C ASP A 1022 21.68 -8.33 16.42
N CYS A 1023 20.93 -8.34 17.53
CA CYS A 1023 19.56 -8.85 17.54
C CYS A 1023 18.64 -8.04 16.60
N ALA A 1024 18.74 -6.71 16.61
CA ALA A 1024 17.97 -5.87 15.71
C ALA A 1024 18.33 -6.09 14.23
N ARG A 1025 19.61 -6.29 13.92
CA ARG A 1025 20.10 -6.65 12.59
C ARG A 1025 19.50 -7.98 12.14
N GLN A 1026 19.47 -8.98 13.02
CA GLN A 1026 18.92 -10.29 12.73
C GLN A 1026 17.40 -10.25 12.48
N VAL A 1027 16.64 -9.50 13.28
CA VAL A 1027 15.19 -9.34 13.07
C VAL A 1027 14.90 -8.60 11.76
N LEU A 1028 15.68 -7.55 11.45
CA LEU A 1028 15.58 -6.83 10.18
C LEU A 1028 15.85 -7.77 9.00
N HIS A 1029 16.92 -8.57 9.09
CA HIS A 1029 17.26 -9.58 8.11
C HIS A 1029 16.11 -10.59 7.91
N ASN A 1030 15.57 -11.16 8.98
CA ASN A 1030 14.48 -12.14 8.91
C ASN A 1030 13.24 -11.55 8.22
N GLY A 1031 12.86 -10.32 8.59
CA GLY A 1031 11.71 -9.65 7.98
C GLY A 1031 11.91 -9.30 6.51
N MET A 1032 13.11 -8.88 6.12
CA MET A 1032 13.46 -8.64 4.72
C MET A 1032 13.43 -9.93 3.89
N ARG A 1033 13.98 -11.03 4.41
CA ARG A 1033 13.92 -12.35 3.76
C ARG A 1033 12.48 -12.86 3.63
N LEU A 1034 11.65 -12.67 4.65
CA LEU A 1034 10.22 -13.01 4.60
C LEU A 1034 9.50 -12.28 3.45
N LEU A 1035 9.83 -11.00 3.22
CA LEU A 1035 9.32 -10.20 2.10
C LEU A 1035 9.91 -10.61 0.72
N GLY A 1036 10.89 -11.52 0.68
CA GLY A 1036 11.58 -11.94 -0.54
C GLY A 1036 12.78 -11.05 -0.93
N LEU A 1037 13.24 -10.18 -0.03
CA LEU A 1037 14.38 -9.28 -0.28
C LEU A 1037 15.72 -9.97 0.04
N ASN A 1038 16.81 -9.40 -0.48
CA ASN A 1038 18.19 -9.80 -0.18
C ASN A 1038 18.89 -8.70 0.64
N PRO A 1039 19.03 -8.84 1.96
CA PRO A 1039 19.74 -7.84 2.78
C PRO A 1039 21.21 -7.71 2.37
N VAL A 1040 21.67 -6.50 2.06
CA VAL A 1040 23.07 -6.22 1.73
C VAL A 1040 23.89 -5.86 2.97
N GLU A 1041 25.18 -6.20 2.99
CA GLU A 1041 26.05 -5.93 4.14
C GLU A 1041 26.81 -4.59 4.09
N ARG A 1042 26.90 -3.98 2.91
CA ARG A 1042 27.63 -2.73 2.66
C ARG A 1042 26.85 -1.82 1.73
#